data_AF-A0A507C213-F1
#
_entry.id   AF-A0A507C213-F1
#
_cell.length_a   1.000
_cell.length_b   1.000
_cell.length_c   1.000
_cell.angle_alpha   90.00
_cell.angle_beta   90.00
_cell.angle_gamma   90.00
#
_symmetry.space_group_name_H-M   'P 1'
#
loop_
_entity.id
_entity.type
_entity.pdbx_description
1 polymer ?
#
loop_
_entity_poly.entity_id
_entity_poly.type
_entity_poly.pdbx_seq_one_letter_code
_entity_poly.pdbx_strand_id
1 'polypeptide(L)'
;MQVGDLEGSPIFKINKVAFYSLLNSRYDDHPSNQLVLIPSNNPDQQEPPTAFAHPCSALMKLLSTGSFYFSPTYDLTRAAQKRYTSGTKKDSQDPFASPISFDDKPWSNLFENADSHFVWNRHMLSPLLTVREQELSMDEKVEVDKGGCLVQIMQGFVGMVDYRQGSFMARMAIISRLSCKKAGTRFNARGLNDDGHVSNFVESEFLFYTKYYVLSFLQIRGSVPVFWEQIGVQLQTKIDIARGPESTAPAVRKHFLELQERYDKVHIIDLLSQNPSSAEIGLGEAYRYHIRALTDQKMYIPYTPFDFHAVVKQGDYDRLSILLQKPDIRASLDDFSYFLADTQSGNPVAQQNGVMRINCLDCLDRTNVIECLLARYIIEKHVASTDTSGFNPSEDVTFVDLYNNLWADNADMLSKIYTGTGAIKSAYTRKGKQTLMGFVTDAAKSVNRFYINNFQDKGRQEAIDLLLGKTTLQSDPILLRNPLYEEVAAEMEKRSNEYSSKNKINVVVGTFNVNGKGGEGDRLERWLVSERAKSPDMYVLGIQEMIELTANQMITADTAALRQRWDATLLDAINKTSRVPYVLLRSLHLVALGIFIFVRPEHAERIRNVEVSMKRTGMGGMAGNKGGVSVSLNFNDTSMCFVSAHLAAGEKNVDERNRDYRTITDGLDFRGKLVKDHDLVFWLGDFNYRINLTNEEVRDYVNRNQLDHLYLYDQLHEMRKDGAAFEGFHEGPIRFKPTYKYDNGTDTYDSGEKARAPAWTDRVLWRGRGINLLEYDRAELYSSDHRPVRGAFEVECLVIDRPKREKIRSDLYKARAGTSKNISIKDSKPAPALPPRRDNKLPSNSSNPNMFPTSNGGVVLKTPPIPPPSRKANDYPTVPATYAREDLGRKPTEAKPVASNVGSNASLASTTSAATTISYPPVQSSFAREDLRTNVTAATVKTPPQPPPPRLPNRGPAATEKAVTSDAGALPAPSTANANWWDK
;
A
#
# COMPACT_ATOMS: atom_id res chain seq x y z
N MET A 1 12.41 27.19 4.20
CA MET A 1 11.79 28.21 5.09
C MET A 1 12.01 27.76 6.52
N GLN A 2 12.60 28.57 7.39
CA GLN A 2 12.69 28.20 8.81
C GLN A 2 11.29 28.23 9.43
N VAL A 3 10.96 27.25 10.26
CA VAL A 3 9.66 27.14 10.96
C VAL A 3 9.78 27.32 12.48
N GLY A 4 11.00 27.33 13.00
CA GLY A 4 11.30 27.54 14.40
C GLY A 4 12.73 27.12 14.74
N ASP A 5 12.98 26.93 16.02
CA ASP A 5 14.25 26.47 16.59
C ASP A 5 13.97 25.61 17.83
N LEU A 6 14.67 24.48 17.95
CA LEU A 6 14.68 23.62 19.13
C LEU A 6 16.14 23.38 19.54
N GLU A 7 16.45 23.51 20.83
CA GLU A 7 17.77 23.23 21.39
C GLU A 7 18.90 24.00 20.66
N GLY A 8 18.68 25.25 20.23
CA GLY A 8 19.64 26.06 19.48
C GLY A 8 19.94 25.51 18.08
N SER A 9 18.97 24.85 17.46
CA SER A 9 19.09 24.19 16.16
C SER A 9 17.91 24.57 15.25
N PRO A 10 18.16 25.26 14.12
CA PRO A 10 17.10 25.76 13.26
C PRO A 10 16.45 24.62 12.47
N ILE A 11 15.11 24.60 12.45
CA ILE A 11 14.34 23.60 11.71
C ILE A 11 13.69 24.24 10.49
N PHE A 12 13.86 23.59 9.33
CA PHE A 12 13.44 24.09 8.03
C PHE A 12 12.37 23.20 7.40
N LYS A 13 11.40 23.85 6.77
CA LYS A 13 10.40 23.26 5.89
C LYS A 13 10.76 23.49 4.42
N ILE A 14 10.58 22.46 3.61
CA ILE A 14 10.76 22.48 2.15
C ILE A 14 9.48 23.03 1.51
N ASN A 15 9.60 24.16 0.81
CA ASN A 15 8.48 24.80 0.09
C ASN A 15 8.58 24.60 -1.44
N LYS A 16 9.78 24.35 -1.96
CA LYS A 16 10.09 24.11 -3.37
C LYS A 16 11.34 23.23 -3.48
N VAL A 17 11.47 22.50 -4.59
CA VAL A 17 12.70 21.85 -5.03
C VAL A 17 12.90 22.04 -6.54
N ALA A 18 14.15 21.91 -7.00
CA ALA A 18 14.53 21.86 -8.41
C ALA A 18 15.36 20.58 -8.64
N PHE A 19 15.39 20.07 -9.87
CA PHE A 19 16.17 18.89 -10.28
C PHE A 19 17.01 19.24 -11.51
N TYR A 20 18.32 19.15 -11.38
CA TYR A 20 19.28 19.45 -12.46
C TYR A 20 19.82 18.17 -13.10
N SER A 21 20.10 18.22 -14.40
CA SER A 21 20.38 17.05 -15.24
C SER A 21 21.80 17.08 -15.79
N LEU A 22 22.68 16.27 -15.18
CA LEU A 22 24.09 16.11 -15.61
C LEU A 22 24.27 15.62 -17.05
N LEU A 23 23.20 15.11 -17.69
CA LEU A 23 23.23 14.54 -19.04
C LEU A 23 22.49 15.40 -20.09
N ASN A 24 21.64 16.34 -19.67
CA ASN A 24 20.79 17.11 -20.60
C ASN A 24 20.26 18.40 -19.96
N SER A 25 20.96 19.50 -20.15
CA SER A 25 20.64 20.82 -19.57
C SER A 25 19.33 21.43 -20.08
N ARG A 26 18.68 20.86 -21.11
CA ARG A 26 17.32 21.22 -21.53
C ARG A 26 16.31 21.18 -20.37
N TYR A 27 16.57 20.36 -19.36
CA TYR A 27 15.76 20.28 -18.15
C TYR A 27 16.08 21.36 -17.11
N ASP A 28 17.31 21.87 -17.07
CA ASP A 28 17.77 22.83 -16.04
C ASP A 28 17.03 24.17 -16.15
N ASP A 29 16.87 24.68 -17.37
CA ASP A 29 16.15 25.92 -17.69
C ASP A 29 14.61 25.77 -17.71
N HIS A 30 14.10 24.54 -17.53
CA HIS A 30 12.67 24.23 -17.64
C HIS A 30 11.83 25.10 -16.68
N PRO A 31 10.65 25.63 -17.09
CA PRO A 31 9.87 26.55 -16.25
C PRO A 31 9.59 26.05 -14.82
N SER A 32 9.34 24.75 -14.63
CA SER A 32 9.15 24.14 -13.30
C SER A 32 10.41 24.12 -12.39
N ASN A 33 11.61 24.26 -12.95
CA ASN A 33 12.87 24.42 -12.21
C ASN A 33 13.14 25.88 -11.83
N GLN A 34 12.50 26.84 -12.51
CA GLN A 34 12.69 28.25 -12.21
C GLN A 34 12.06 28.57 -10.84
N LEU A 35 12.88 29.03 -9.89
CA LEU A 35 12.47 29.26 -8.50
C LEU A 35 11.47 30.43 -8.31
N VAL A 36 11.04 31.07 -9.40
CA VAL A 36 10.13 32.22 -9.51
C VAL A 36 8.95 32.15 -8.54
N LEU A 37 8.74 33.22 -7.77
CA LEU A 37 7.55 33.42 -6.94
C LEU A 37 6.32 33.44 -7.85
N ILE A 38 5.47 32.41 -7.77
CA ILE A 38 4.23 32.33 -8.56
C ILE A 38 3.27 33.41 -8.04
N PRO A 39 2.85 34.39 -8.86
CA PRO A 39 1.86 35.37 -8.44
C PRO A 39 0.46 34.75 -8.39
N SER A 40 -0.32 35.17 -7.38
CA SER A 40 -1.80 35.24 -7.34
C SER A 40 -2.65 34.30 -8.22
N ASN A 41 -3.53 33.52 -7.58
CA ASN A 41 -4.66 32.83 -8.22
C ASN A 41 -5.45 33.78 -9.16
N ASN A 42 -5.31 33.62 -10.48
CA ASN A 42 -6.12 34.32 -11.46
C ASN A 42 -6.44 33.34 -12.61
N PRO A 43 -7.71 32.93 -12.83
CA PRO A 43 -8.03 31.78 -13.67
C PRO A 43 -7.86 32.00 -15.18
N ASP A 44 -7.72 33.24 -15.63
CA ASP A 44 -7.74 33.61 -17.06
C ASP A 44 -6.35 33.65 -17.73
N GLN A 45 -5.27 33.29 -17.03
CA GLN A 45 -3.95 33.13 -17.65
C GLN A 45 -3.78 31.72 -18.24
N GLN A 46 -3.95 31.60 -19.55
CA GLN A 46 -3.55 30.41 -20.30
C GLN A 46 -2.03 30.20 -20.17
N GLU A 47 -1.61 29.04 -19.64
CA GLU A 47 -0.20 28.67 -19.62
C GLU A 47 0.34 28.57 -21.06
N PRO A 48 1.56 29.08 -21.34
CA PRO A 48 2.20 28.86 -22.64
C PRO A 48 2.47 27.35 -22.84
N PRO A 49 2.32 26.81 -24.06
CA PRO A 49 2.43 25.38 -24.31
C PRO A 49 3.85 24.86 -24.02
N THR A 50 4.03 24.23 -22.86
CA THR A 50 5.30 23.63 -22.44
C THR A 50 5.56 22.36 -23.25
N ALA A 51 6.35 22.49 -24.31
CA ALA A 51 6.51 21.49 -25.38
C ALA A 51 7.17 20.14 -24.98
N PHE A 52 7.41 19.91 -23.69
CA PHE A 52 7.87 18.65 -23.09
C PHE A 52 7.71 18.74 -21.57
N ALA A 53 7.34 17.66 -20.90
CA ALA A 53 7.24 17.62 -19.44
C ALA A 53 8.60 17.32 -18.79
N HIS A 54 8.87 17.92 -17.62
CA HIS A 54 10.05 17.58 -16.82
C HIS A 54 9.90 16.18 -16.17
N PRO A 55 10.85 15.23 -16.32
CA PRO A 55 10.74 13.87 -15.79
C PRO A 55 10.48 13.82 -14.28
N CYS A 56 11.22 14.61 -13.50
CA CYS A 56 11.04 14.68 -12.04
C CYS A 56 9.85 15.56 -11.59
N SER A 57 8.95 16.00 -12.49
CA SER A 57 7.82 16.90 -12.14
C SER A 57 6.91 16.34 -11.04
N ALA A 58 6.69 15.02 -11.02
CA ALA A 58 5.93 14.36 -9.95
C ALA A 58 6.66 14.42 -8.59
N LEU A 59 7.99 14.25 -8.57
CA LEU A 59 8.83 14.42 -7.37
C LEU A 59 8.88 15.89 -6.91
N MET A 60 8.98 16.84 -7.84
CA MET A 60 8.89 18.28 -7.55
C MET A 60 7.58 18.60 -6.84
N LYS A 61 6.45 18.12 -7.38
CA LYS A 61 5.11 18.31 -6.80
C LYS A 61 5.00 17.66 -5.41
N LEU A 62 5.54 16.46 -5.22
CA LEU A 62 5.55 15.75 -3.93
C LEU A 62 6.37 16.49 -2.86
N LEU A 63 7.63 16.79 -3.14
CA LEU A 63 8.54 17.44 -2.20
C LEU A 63 8.14 18.88 -1.88
N SER A 64 7.51 19.58 -2.85
CA SER A 64 7.00 20.95 -2.67
C SER A 64 5.61 21.02 -1.99
N THR A 65 5.04 19.91 -1.50
CA THR A 65 3.78 19.93 -0.75
C THR A 65 3.84 20.69 0.58
N GLY A 66 5.03 21.08 1.04
CA GLY A 66 5.20 21.70 2.36
C GLY A 66 5.04 20.72 3.54
N SER A 67 5.14 19.42 3.28
CA SER A 67 5.09 18.34 4.29
C SER A 67 6.45 17.76 4.67
N PHE A 68 7.53 18.20 4.00
CA PHE A 68 8.90 17.75 4.26
C PHE A 68 9.68 18.78 5.07
N TYR A 69 10.41 18.28 6.06
CA TYR A 69 11.18 19.05 7.04
C TYR A 69 12.61 18.49 7.17
N PHE A 70 13.56 19.36 7.48
CA PHE A 70 14.95 19.00 7.76
C PHE A 70 15.58 19.96 8.78
N SER A 71 16.71 19.57 9.36
CA SER A 71 17.64 20.48 10.03
C SER A 71 19.07 20.02 9.73
N PRO A 72 20.05 20.93 9.55
CA PRO A 72 21.45 20.55 9.44
C PRO A 72 22.03 20.00 10.75
N THR A 73 21.45 20.37 11.90
CA THR A 73 22.04 20.10 13.22
C THR A 73 21.07 19.51 14.25
N TYR A 74 19.78 19.35 13.92
CA TYR A 74 18.79 18.65 14.76
C TYR A 74 18.35 17.32 14.15
N ASP A 75 18.45 16.24 14.93
CA ASP A 75 17.93 14.95 14.53
C ASP A 75 16.40 14.90 14.71
N LEU A 76 15.69 15.27 13.63
CA LEU A 76 14.24 15.19 13.51
C LEU A 76 13.70 13.76 13.40
N THR A 77 14.54 12.74 13.19
CA THR A 77 14.12 11.35 12.94
C THR A 77 13.87 10.58 14.22
N ARG A 78 14.55 10.92 15.32
CA ARG A 78 14.37 10.30 16.64
C ARG A 78 13.47 11.15 17.55
N ALA A 79 12.99 10.54 18.64
CA ALA A 79 12.39 11.25 19.77
C ALA A 79 13.45 11.77 20.76
N ALA A 80 13.08 12.73 21.61
CA ALA A 80 13.94 13.38 22.59
C ALA A 80 14.60 12.37 23.53
N GLN A 81 13.84 11.40 24.05
CA GLN A 81 14.40 10.31 24.86
C GLN A 81 15.62 9.65 24.18
N LYS A 82 15.49 9.28 22.90
CA LYS A 82 16.60 8.67 22.16
C LYS A 82 17.75 9.66 21.90
N ARG A 83 17.49 10.94 21.66
CA ARG A 83 18.55 11.97 21.53
C ARG A 83 19.35 12.09 22.84
N TYR A 84 18.66 12.31 23.96
CA TYR A 84 19.24 12.56 25.26
C TYR A 84 19.91 11.32 25.90
N THR A 85 19.43 10.10 25.66
CA THR A 85 20.09 8.89 26.19
C THR A 85 21.23 8.35 25.33
N SER A 86 21.32 8.72 24.05
CA SER A 86 22.43 8.28 23.17
C SER A 86 23.72 9.10 23.35
N GLY A 87 23.66 10.25 24.05
CA GLY A 87 24.78 11.16 24.23
C GLY A 87 25.52 10.96 25.55
N THR A 88 26.65 10.25 25.56
CA THR A 88 27.53 10.17 26.74
C THR A 88 28.75 11.09 26.59
N LYS A 89 28.85 12.07 27.52
CA LYS A 89 29.93 13.07 27.70
C LYS A 89 29.93 14.25 26.69
N LYS A 90 30.21 15.50 27.11
CA LYS A 90 29.98 16.18 28.41
C LYS A 90 30.21 17.70 28.29
N ASP A 91 29.78 18.43 29.31
CA ASP A 91 30.23 19.77 29.73
C ASP A 91 29.92 20.98 28.80
N SER A 92 28.75 21.60 29.03
CA SER A 92 28.43 23.00 28.66
C SER A 92 27.56 23.64 29.76
N GLN A 93 27.68 24.95 30.02
CA GLN A 93 26.91 25.65 31.06
C GLN A 93 26.05 26.80 30.51
N ASP A 94 25.10 26.48 29.61
CA ASP A 94 24.05 27.42 29.17
C ASP A 94 22.69 26.69 29.08
N PRO A 95 21.64 27.13 29.79
CA PRO A 95 20.31 26.50 29.75
C PRO A 95 19.48 26.66 28.47
N PHE A 96 19.90 27.50 27.51
CA PHE A 96 19.11 27.84 26.32
C PHE A 96 19.90 27.86 25.00
N ALA A 97 21.23 27.94 25.04
CA ALA A 97 22.04 27.64 23.86
C ALA A 97 21.97 26.13 23.52
N SER A 98 22.31 25.78 22.28
CA SER A 98 22.83 24.43 22.02
C SER A 98 24.07 24.23 22.92
N PRO A 99 24.43 23.00 23.36
CA PRO A 99 25.59 22.77 24.23
C PRO A 99 26.96 23.13 23.59
N ILE A 100 26.92 23.69 22.37
CA ILE A 100 27.90 23.55 21.32
C ILE A 100 27.69 24.69 20.30
N SER A 101 28.76 25.30 19.77
CA SER A 101 28.65 26.23 18.63
C SER A 101 28.22 25.50 17.35
N PHE A 102 28.07 26.21 16.23
CA PHE A 102 27.87 25.53 14.93
C PHE A 102 29.08 24.66 14.54
N ASP A 103 30.29 25.12 14.89
CA ASP A 103 31.56 24.50 14.48
C ASP A 103 31.93 23.30 15.34
N ASP A 104 31.55 23.31 16.62
CA ASP A 104 31.92 22.29 17.62
C ASP A 104 30.99 21.05 17.64
N LYS A 105 29.88 21.05 16.88
CA LYS A 105 28.87 19.95 16.93
C LYS A 105 29.46 18.60 16.51
N PRO A 106 29.04 17.46 17.11
CA PRO A 106 29.41 16.12 16.64
C PRO A 106 28.63 15.77 15.36
N TRP A 107 28.98 16.45 14.27
CA TRP A 107 28.42 16.30 12.92
C TRP A 107 28.41 14.83 12.46
N SER A 108 29.42 14.06 12.88
CA SER A 108 29.55 12.61 12.73
C SER A 108 28.26 11.82 13.02
N ASN A 109 27.52 12.23 14.06
CA ASN A 109 26.51 11.38 14.68
C ASN A 109 25.13 11.45 14.00
N LEU A 110 24.89 12.46 13.14
CA LEU A 110 23.56 12.70 12.56
C LEU A 110 23.12 11.58 11.61
N PHE A 111 24.04 11.07 10.77
CA PHE A 111 23.73 10.00 9.80
C PHE A 111 23.78 8.60 10.41
N GLU A 112 24.64 8.40 11.41
CA GLU A 112 24.91 7.09 12.00
C GLU A 112 23.81 6.67 13.01
N ASN A 113 23.15 7.64 13.64
CA ASN A 113 22.07 7.40 14.61
C ASN A 113 20.66 7.65 14.05
N ALA A 114 20.53 7.97 12.75
CA ALA A 114 19.25 8.31 12.14
C ALA A 114 18.27 7.14 12.15
N ASP A 115 17.02 7.37 12.58
CA ASP A 115 15.98 6.35 12.49
C ASP A 115 15.57 6.16 11.02
N SER A 116 16.02 5.05 10.44
CA SER A 116 15.78 4.67 9.04
C SER A 116 14.30 4.49 8.66
N HIS A 117 13.37 4.62 9.61
CA HIS A 117 11.93 4.68 9.34
C HIS A 117 11.50 6.07 8.86
N PHE A 118 12.23 7.14 9.18
CA PHE A 118 11.80 8.52 8.94
C PHE A 118 12.71 9.32 8.00
N VAL A 119 13.84 8.75 7.54
CA VAL A 119 14.68 9.33 6.48
C VAL A 119 14.08 9.05 5.11
N TRP A 120 13.27 9.97 4.58
CA TRP A 120 12.52 9.78 3.34
C TRP A 120 13.37 9.79 2.08
N ASN A 121 14.52 10.47 2.09
CA ASN A 121 15.47 10.49 0.97
C ASN A 121 16.61 9.46 1.11
N ARG A 122 16.49 8.45 1.99
CA ARG A 122 17.58 7.48 2.25
C ARG A 122 18.03 6.69 1.01
N HIS A 123 17.14 6.51 0.03
CA HIS A 123 17.49 5.94 -1.27
C HIS A 123 18.40 6.89 -2.08
N MET A 124 17.98 8.14 -2.29
CA MET A 124 18.78 9.17 -2.98
C MET A 124 20.15 9.41 -2.32
N LEU A 125 20.19 9.40 -0.99
CA LEU A 125 21.43 9.56 -0.21
C LEU A 125 22.33 8.32 -0.27
N SER A 126 21.84 7.14 -0.64
CA SER A 126 22.56 5.89 -0.40
C SER A 126 23.92 5.77 -1.13
N PRO A 127 24.09 6.20 -2.39
CA PRO A 127 25.40 6.19 -3.03
C PRO A 127 26.40 7.13 -2.32
N LEU A 128 25.95 8.33 -1.96
CA LEU A 128 26.77 9.34 -1.28
C LEU A 128 27.15 8.90 0.15
N LEU A 129 26.22 8.28 0.87
CA LEU A 129 26.49 7.69 2.18
C LEU A 129 27.44 6.48 2.08
N THR A 130 27.36 5.67 1.02
CA THR A 130 28.32 4.58 0.78
C THR A 130 29.74 5.13 0.62
N VAL A 131 29.93 6.16 -0.21
CA VAL A 131 31.22 6.84 -0.39
C VAL A 131 31.68 7.49 0.92
N ARG A 132 30.79 8.24 1.61
CA ARG A 132 31.10 8.83 2.93
C ARG A 132 31.59 7.76 3.89
N GLU A 133 30.86 6.67 4.07
CA GLU A 133 31.16 5.62 5.04
C GLU A 133 32.48 4.89 4.73
N GLN A 134 32.72 4.55 3.46
CA GLN A 134 33.75 3.58 3.04
C GLN A 134 35.04 4.20 2.48
N GLU A 135 34.98 5.40 1.88
CA GLU A 135 36.12 6.01 1.18
C GLU A 135 36.74 7.18 1.98
N LEU A 136 35.94 7.90 2.78
CA LEU A 136 36.40 9.06 3.56
C LEU A 136 36.97 8.69 4.94
N SER A 137 38.04 9.38 5.32
CA SER A 137 38.54 9.43 6.70
C SER A 137 37.58 10.14 7.66
N MET A 138 37.86 10.10 8.96
CA MET A 138 36.97 10.72 9.96
C MET A 138 36.91 12.25 9.84
N ASP A 139 38.05 12.87 9.51
CA ASP A 139 38.14 14.32 9.36
C ASP A 139 37.40 14.77 8.09
N GLU A 140 37.56 14.05 6.97
CA GLU A 140 36.81 14.28 5.73
C GLU A 140 35.30 14.08 5.90
N LYS A 141 34.87 13.10 6.72
CA LYS A 141 33.45 12.92 7.08
C LYS A 141 32.90 14.17 7.78
N VAL A 142 33.61 14.67 8.80
CA VAL A 142 33.20 15.86 9.55
C VAL A 142 33.09 17.10 8.64
N GLU A 143 34.04 17.32 7.75
CA GLU A 143 34.00 18.48 6.83
C GLU A 143 32.89 18.35 5.75
N VAL A 144 32.62 17.14 5.25
CA VAL A 144 31.48 16.90 4.33
C VAL A 144 30.13 17.11 5.03
N ASP A 145 30.01 16.68 6.28
CA ASP A 145 28.79 16.86 7.08
C ASP A 145 28.57 18.35 7.42
N LYS A 146 29.61 19.06 7.91
CA LYS A 146 29.61 20.52 8.13
C LYS A 146 29.25 21.31 6.87
N GLY A 147 29.71 20.85 5.70
CA GLY A 147 29.39 21.45 4.40
C GLY A 147 27.89 21.42 4.06
N GLY A 148 27.07 20.64 4.77
CA GLY A 148 25.63 20.56 4.58
C GLY A 148 25.21 19.96 3.22
N CYS A 149 26.14 19.32 2.50
CA CYS A 149 25.87 18.70 1.21
C CYS A 149 24.99 17.45 1.34
N LEU A 150 24.99 16.82 2.51
CA LEU A 150 24.10 15.73 2.88
C LEU A 150 23.03 16.27 3.84
N VAL A 151 21.76 16.05 3.53
CA VAL A 151 20.62 16.49 4.35
C VAL A 151 19.59 15.37 4.41
N GLN A 152 19.20 14.98 5.61
CA GLN A 152 18.08 14.05 5.82
C GLN A 152 16.77 14.81 5.79
N ILE A 153 15.76 14.28 5.09
CA ILE A 153 14.41 14.85 5.10
C ILE A 153 13.43 13.89 5.78
N MET A 154 12.61 14.45 6.67
CA MET A 154 11.49 13.79 7.33
C MET A 154 10.18 14.30 6.71
N GLN A 155 9.20 13.42 6.46
CA GLN A 155 7.85 13.84 6.07
C GLN A 155 6.91 13.76 7.28
N GLY A 156 6.04 14.76 7.43
CA GLY A 156 5.07 14.81 8.53
C GLY A 156 4.74 16.24 8.90
N PHE A 157 4.90 16.58 10.17
CA PHE A 157 4.65 17.92 10.72
C PHE A 157 5.72 18.31 11.74
N VAL A 158 6.12 19.57 11.69
CA VAL A 158 6.75 20.28 12.81
C VAL A 158 6.00 21.59 12.99
N GLY A 159 5.58 21.86 14.24
CA GLY A 159 4.98 23.12 14.68
C GLY A 159 5.42 23.44 16.10
N MET A 160 5.54 24.74 16.40
CA MET A 160 6.01 25.26 17.69
C MET A 160 5.21 26.52 18.03
N VAL A 161 4.89 26.72 19.32
CA VAL A 161 4.28 27.95 19.84
C VAL A 161 4.86 28.30 21.20
N ASP A 162 5.12 29.59 21.42
CA ASP A 162 5.60 30.10 22.71
C ASP A 162 4.42 30.57 23.56
N TYR A 163 4.39 30.14 24.82
CA TYR A 163 3.42 30.54 25.84
C TYR A 163 4.13 31.33 26.95
N ARG A 164 3.46 32.35 27.48
CA ARG A 164 3.98 33.21 28.54
C ARG A 164 2.87 33.70 29.46
N GLN A 165 3.08 33.53 30.76
CA GLN A 165 2.18 34.00 31.81
C GLN A 165 3.05 34.68 32.89
N GLY A 166 3.04 36.02 32.92
CA GLY A 166 3.94 36.80 33.79
C GLY A 166 5.43 36.50 33.53
N SER A 167 6.08 35.87 34.53
CA SER A 167 7.47 35.40 34.49
C SER A 167 7.62 33.95 34.00
N PHE A 168 6.54 33.15 33.97
CA PHE A 168 6.58 31.81 33.41
C PHE A 168 6.63 31.89 31.87
N MET A 169 7.55 31.14 31.27
CA MET A 169 7.72 31.04 29.82
C MET A 169 7.98 29.58 29.45
N ALA A 170 7.27 29.11 28.42
CA ALA A 170 7.41 27.76 27.92
C ALA A 170 7.18 27.68 26.41
N ARG A 171 7.81 26.71 25.74
CA ARG A 171 7.59 26.39 24.32
C ARG A 171 6.88 25.05 24.21
N MET A 172 5.70 25.05 23.61
CA MET A 172 5.03 23.83 23.15
C MET A 172 5.51 23.53 21.73
N ALA A 173 5.80 22.26 21.43
CA ALA A 173 6.05 21.81 20.06
C ALA A 173 5.40 20.44 19.81
N ILE A 174 5.08 20.18 18.54
CA ILE A 174 4.72 18.85 18.05
C ILE A 174 5.65 18.50 16.91
N ILE A 175 6.27 17.32 16.99
CA ILE A 175 6.96 16.68 15.88
C ILE A 175 6.20 15.39 15.56
N SER A 176 5.54 15.33 14.41
CA SER A 176 4.91 14.10 13.92
C SER A 176 5.67 13.57 12.72
N ARG A 177 6.29 12.39 12.83
CA ARG A 177 7.14 11.75 11.82
C ARG A 177 6.37 10.63 11.12
N LEU A 178 6.12 10.74 9.81
CA LEU A 178 5.50 9.68 9.01
C LEU A 178 6.56 8.70 8.50
N SER A 179 6.34 7.40 8.70
CA SER A 179 7.28 6.35 8.28
C SER A 179 7.28 6.14 6.76
N CYS A 180 8.48 6.03 6.18
CA CYS A 180 8.69 5.75 4.77
C CYS A 180 8.51 4.26 4.40
N LYS A 181 8.66 3.33 5.36
CA LYS A 181 8.73 1.88 5.08
C LYS A 181 7.53 1.38 4.26
N LYS A 182 6.31 1.57 4.78
CA LYS A 182 5.04 1.31 4.08
C LYS A 182 4.27 2.63 3.80
N ALA A 183 4.99 3.62 3.29
CA ALA A 183 4.38 4.83 2.74
C ALA A 183 3.55 4.55 1.47
N GLY A 184 2.49 5.35 1.28
CA GLY A 184 1.63 5.35 0.11
C GLY A 184 0.32 6.12 0.37
N THR A 185 -0.53 6.23 -0.64
CA THR A 185 -1.79 6.99 -0.56
C THR A 185 -2.96 6.18 0.04
N ARG A 186 -4.09 6.84 0.32
CA ARG A 186 -5.20 6.29 1.13
C ARG A 186 -5.70 4.91 0.67
N PHE A 187 -5.88 4.72 -0.63
CA PHE A 187 -6.39 3.45 -1.17
C PHE A 187 -5.27 2.49 -1.63
N ASN A 188 -4.10 3.02 -2.00
CA ASN A 188 -2.96 2.21 -2.46
C ASN A 188 -2.17 1.56 -1.31
N ALA A 189 -2.22 2.12 -0.10
CA ALA A 189 -1.51 1.61 1.06
C ALA A 189 -2.42 1.43 2.29
N ARG A 190 -2.89 0.19 2.51
CA ARG A 190 -3.57 -0.29 3.73
C ARG A 190 -2.82 -1.47 4.37
N GLY A 191 -3.12 -1.77 5.64
CA GLY A 191 -2.61 -2.94 6.37
C GLY A 191 -1.12 -2.91 6.72
N LEU A 192 -0.52 -4.11 6.89
CA LEU A 192 0.93 -4.33 7.02
C LEU A 192 1.60 -4.83 5.72
N ASN A 193 2.93 -4.95 5.71
CA ASN A 193 3.70 -5.71 4.72
C ASN A 193 4.40 -6.93 5.35
N ASP A 194 5.12 -7.72 4.56
CA ASP A 194 5.79 -8.94 5.01
C ASP A 194 6.96 -8.73 6.01
N ASP A 195 7.43 -7.50 6.16
CA ASP A 195 8.41 -7.10 7.20
C ASP A 195 7.75 -6.77 8.54
N GLY A 196 6.44 -6.52 8.54
CA GLY A 196 5.68 -6.07 9.72
C GLY A 196 5.22 -4.61 9.63
N HIS A 197 5.87 -3.78 8.84
CA HIS A 197 5.59 -2.34 8.82
C HIS A 197 4.17 -2.01 8.31
N VAL A 198 3.44 -1.12 9.02
CA VAL A 198 2.06 -0.71 8.67
C VAL A 198 1.96 0.63 7.93
N SER A 199 0.91 0.77 7.12
CA SER A 199 0.61 2.04 6.44
C SER A 199 0.28 3.17 7.40
N ASN A 200 0.56 4.42 6.99
CA ASN A 200 0.27 5.63 7.77
C ASN A 200 0.82 5.55 9.22
N PHE A 201 1.96 4.87 9.41
CA PHE A 201 2.63 4.80 10.71
C PHE A 201 3.26 6.14 11.04
N VAL A 202 2.83 6.76 12.13
CA VAL A 202 3.33 8.07 12.59
C VAL A 202 3.76 7.96 14.05
N GLU A 203 4.98 8.39 14.35
CA GLU A 203 5.38 8.82 15.70
C GLU A 203 4.90 10.26 15.90
N SER A 204 4.05 10.51 16.91
CA SER A 204 3.57 11.83 17.31
C SER A 204 4.17 12.20 18.66
N GLU A 205 5.14 13.11 18.66
CA GLU A 205 5.86 13.58 19.85
C GLU A 205 5.33 14.96 20.27
N PHE A 206 4.74 15.05 21.47
CA PHE A 206 4.44 16.33 22.12
C PHE A 206 5.60 16.72 23.03
N LEU A 207 6.08 17.96 22.87
CA LEU A 207 7.21 18.53 23.60
C LEU A 207 6.78 19.77 24.38
N PHE A 208 7.23 19.88 25.61
CA PHE A 208 7.05 21.06 26.45
C PHE A 208 8.38 21.45 27.10
N TYR A 209 8.97 22.56 26.62
CA TYR A 209 10.21 23.11 27.13
C TYR A 209 9.90 24.25 28.12
N THR A 210 10.53 24.24 29.28
CA THR A 210 10.53 25.36 30.24
C THR A 210 11.96 25.84 30.48
N LYS A 211 12.16 26.77 31.43
CA LYS A 211 13.51 27.13 31.91
C LYS A 211 14.24 25.97 32.62
N TYR A 212 13.49 24.98 33.13
CA TYR A 212 14.03 23.97 34.05
C TYR A 212 14.01 22.55 33.48
N TYR A 213 13.12 22.25 32.54
CA TYR A 213 12.97 20.89 32.00
C TYR A 213 12.45 20.86 30.57
N VAL A 214 12.73 19.74 29.89
CA VAL A 214 12.07 19.31 28.66
C VAL A 214 11.23 18.08 28.97
N LEU A 215 9.92 18.19 28.82
CA LEU A 215 9.00 17.05 28.81
C LEU A 215 8.80 16.61 27.35
N SER A 216 8.87 15.29 27.12
CA SER A 216 8.53 14.64 25.85
C SER A 216 7.57 13.50 26.10
N PHE A 217 6.38 13.56 25.47
CA PHE A 217 5.44 12.46 25.46
C PHE A 217 5.26 11.94 24.03
N LEU A 218 5.74 10.71 23.79
CA LEU A 218 5.68 10.05 22.49
C LEU A 218 4.46 9.15 22.40
N GLN A 219 3.74 9.23 21.28
CA GLN A 219 2.64 8.35 20.92
C GLN A 219 2.85 7.80 19.52
N ILE A 220 2.21 6.68 19.19
CA ILE A 220 2.21 6.15 17.83
C ILE A 220 0.80 5.91 17.31
N ARG A 221 0.65 6.01 16.00
CA ARG A 221 -0.54 5.54 15.29
C ARG A 221 -0.14 4.87 14.00
N GLY A 222 -1.05 4.09 13.43
CA GLY A 222 -0.82 3.42 12.14
C GLY A 222 -1.96 2.49 11.80
N SER A 223 -2.01 2.03 10.55
CA SER A 223 -3.05 1.12 10.09
C SER A 223 -3.11 -0.15 10.95
N VAL A 224 -4.30 -0.76 10.97
CA VAL A 224 -4.54 -2.06 11.62
C VAL A 224 -3.55 -3.08 11.04
N PRO A 225 -2.77 -3.80 11.86
CA PRO A 225 -1.72 -4.72 11.41
C PRO A 225 -2.36 -6.06 11.00
N VAL A 226 -3.13 -6.03 9.92
CA VAL A 226 -3.68 -7.20 9.22
C VAL A 226 -3.44 -6.96 7.72
N PHE A 227 -3.32 -8.02 6.91
CA PHE A 227 -3.33 -7.82 5.45
C PHE A 227 -4.77 -7.51 5.05
N TRP A 228 -5.06 -6.23 4.78
CA TRP A 228 -6.39 -5.78 4.39
C TRP A 228 -6.33 -4.71 3.31
N GLU A 229 -7.34 -4.70 2.45
CA GLU A 229 -7.52 -3.82 1.30
C GLU A 229 -8.92 -3.18 1.35
N GLN A 230 -9.13 -2.09 0.61
CA GLN A 230 -10.43 -1.42 0.54
C GLN A 230 -10.84 -1.32 -0.92
N ILE A 231 -11.83 -2.12 -1.30
CA ILE A 231 -12.23 -2.33 -2.69
C ILE A 231 -13.50 -1.52 -2.98
N GLY A 232 -13.49 -0.78 -4.10
CA GLY A 232 -14.65 -0.11 -4.66
C GLY A 232 -14.41 1.37 -5.01
N VAL A 233 -15.09 1.80 -6.07
CA VAL A 233 -15.33 3.21 -6.41
C VAL A 233 -16.85 3.41 -6.37
N GLN A 234 -17.28 4.59 -5.88
CA GLN A 234 -18.67 5.01 -5.67
C GLN A 234 -19.45 4.32 -4.51
N LEU A 235 -19.86 5.16 -3.55
CA LEU A 235 -20.86 4.99 -2.47
C LEU A 235 -20.80 3.81 -1.48
N GLN A 236 -20.21 2.64 -1.79
CA GLN A 236 -20.02 1.55 -0.82
C GLN A 236 -18.59 1.03 -0.87
N THR A 237 -17.84 1.20 0.23
CA THR A 237 -16.47 0.66 0.34
C THR A 237 -16.47 -0.64 1.14
N LYS A 238 -16.19 -1.77 0.50
CA LYS A 238 -16.01 -3.05 1.19
C LYS A 238 -14.57 -3.14 1.69
N ILE A 239 -14.39 -3.49 2.97
CA ILE A 239 -13.09 -3.88 3.51
C ILE A 239 -12.92 -5.36 3.19
N ASP A 240 -11.76 -5.73 2.67
CA ASP A 240 -11.45 -7.12 2.33
C ASP A 240 -10.19 -7.57 3.09
N ILE A 241 -10.26 -8.77 3.69
CA ILE A 241 -9.14 -9.36 4.41
C ILE A 241 -8.35 -10.20 3.40
N ALA A 242 -7.14 -9.73 3.11
CA ALA A 242 -6.38 -10.07 1.91
C ALA A 242 -5.49 -11.32 2.06
N ARG A 243 -5.36 -11.88 3.27
CA ARG A 243 -4.71 -13.16 3.57
C ARG A 243 -5.41 -13.85 4.75
N GLY A 244 -5.26 -15.17 4.88
CA GLY A 244 -5.75 -15.92 6.04
C GLY A 244 -5.04 -15.52 7.36
N PRO A 245 -5.59 -15.91 8.53
CA PRO A 245 -4.97 -15.57 9.82
C PRO A 245 -3.55 -16.15 9.94
N GLU A 246 -3.36 -17.43 9.64
CA GLU A 246 -2.07 -18.12 9.80
C GLU A 246 -1.00 -17.59 8.85
N SER A 247 -1.39 -17.16 7.64
CA SER A 247 -0.49 -16.52 6.66
C SER A 247 -0.29 -15.01 6.91
N THR A 248 -1.04 -14.43 7.85
CA THR A 248 -0.86 -13.06 8.36
C THR A 248 0.01 -13.03 9.62
N ALA A 249 -0.16 -14.01 10.51
CA ALA A 249 0.41 -14.03 11.85
C ALA A 249 1.93 -13.76 11.95
N PRO A 250 2.81 -14.29 11.07
CA PRO A 250 4.25 -14.06 11.21
C PRO A 250 4.66 -12.60 11.02
N ALA A 251 4.03 -11.89 10.08
CA ALA A 251 4.31 -10.48 9.85
C ALA A 251 3.71 -9.59 10.97
N VAL A 252 2.58 -9.99 11.57
CA VAL A 252 2.05 -9.31 12.77
C VAL A 252 2.95 -9.51 13.98
N ARG A 253 3.56 -10.70 14.11
CA ARG A 253 4.58 -10.97 15.14
C ARG A 253 5.83 -10.09 14.94
N LYS A 254 6.34 -9.96 13.71
CA LYS A 254 7.43 -9.01 13.40
C LYS A 254 7.07 -7.58 13.77
N HIS A 255 5.87 -7.12 13.39
CA HIS A 255 5.37 -5.77 13.70
C HIS A 255 5.43 -5.46 15.20
N PHE A 256 4.87 -6.34 16.05
CA PHE A 256 4.87 -6.08 17.49
C PHE A 256 6.24 -6.29 18.15
N LEU A 257 7.12 -7.12 17.58
CA LEU A 257 8.51 -7.22 18.05
C LEU A 257 9.27 -5.92 17.78
N GLU A 258 9.13 -5.32 16.58
CA GLU A 258 9.69 -3.99 16.27
C GLU A 258 9.15 -2.93 17.26
N LEU A 259 7.85 -2.96 17.57
CA LEU A 259 7.28 -2.01 18.55
C LEU A 259 7.83 -2.22 19.97
N GLN A 260 7.98 -3.45 20.46
CA GLN A 260 8.53 -3.69 21.79
C GLN A 260 10.04 -3.35 21.86
N GLU A 261 10.82 -3.67 20.82
CA GLU A 261 12.22 -3.26 20.70
C GLU A 261 12.40 -1.73 20.72
N ARG A 262 11.46 -0.98 20.13
CA ARG A 262 11.53 0.48 20.02
C ARG A 262 11.00 1.25 21.23
N TYR A 263 10.04 0.68 21.96
CA TYR A 263 9.22 1.41 22.94
C TYR A 263 8.98 0.66 24.26
N ASP A 264 9.61 -0.51 24.47
CA ASP A 264 9.35 -1.45 25.58
C ASP A 264 7.90 -1.99 25.58
N LYS A 265 6.95 -1.26 26.16
CA LYS A 265 5.55 -1.66 26.29
C LYS A 265 4.66 -1.02 25.21
N VAL A 266 3.57 -1.69 24.84
CA VAL A 266 2.62 -1.20 23.82
C VAL A 266 1.19 -1.42 24.29
N HIS A 267 0.38 -0.36 24.35
CA HIS A 267 -1.06 -0.46 24.60
C HIS A 267 -1.82 -0.03 23.33
N ILE A 268 -2.70 -0.87 22.83
CA ILE A 268 -3.55 -0.61 21.66
C ILE A 268 -4.87 0.05 22.07
N ILE A 269 -5.17 1.22 21.51
CA ILE A 269 -6.48 1.86 21.58
C ILE A 269 -7.13 1.77 20.20
N ASP A 270 -8.11 0.88 20.06
CA ASP A 270 -8.77 0.61 18.78
C ASP A 270 -10.06 1.42 18.63
N LEU A 271 -10.07 2.35 17.68
CA LEU A 271 -11.20 3.25 17.39
C LEU A 271 -12.15 2.73 16.30
N LEU A 272 -12.03 1.47 15.87
CA LEU A 272 -12.96 0.81 14.95
C LEU A 272 -14.33 0.60 15.60
N SER A 273 -15.38 0.74 14.80
CA SER A 273 -16.75 0.54 15.27
C SER A 273 -17.02 -0.93 15.63
N GLN A 274 -17.69 -1.14 16.75
CA GLN A 274 -18.11 -2.46 17.24
C GLN A 274 -19.56 -2.80 16.84
N ASN A 275 -20.17 -2.01 15.95
CA ASN A 275 -21.49 -2.27 15.39
C ASN A 275 -21.43 -3.43 14.37
N PRO A 276 -22.21 -4.53 14.52
CA PRO A 276 -22.22 -5.65 13.58
C PRO A 276 -22.57 -5.28 12.12
N SER A 277 -23.30 -4.18 11.90
CA SER A 277 -23.61 -3.67 10.56
C SER A 277 -22.48 -2.84 9.93
N SER A 278 -21.37 -2.60 10.64
CA SER A 278 -20.24 -1.82 10.14
C SER A 278 -19.22 -2.71 9.43
N ALA A 279 -18.73 -2.28 8.26
CA ALA A 279 -17.60 -2.94 7.60
C ALA A 279 -16.32 -2.99 8.47
N GLU A 280 -16.21 -2.11 9.48
CA GLU A 280 -15.09 -2.08 10.42
C GLU A 280 -15.02 -3.31 11.35
N ILE A 281 -16.13 -4.06 11.55
CA ILE A 281 -16.20 -5.14 12.55
C ILE A 281 -15.24 -6.30 12.23
N GLY A 282 -15.24 -6.80 10.98
CA GLY A 282 -14.40 -7.93 10.57
C GLY A 282 -12.90 -7.62 10.60
N LEU A 283 -12.53 -6.35 10.39
CA LEU A 283 -11.16 -5.88 10.54
C LEU A 283 -10.72 -5.85 12.02
N GLY A 284 -11.60 -5.39 12.91
CA GLY A 284 -11.40 -5.46 14.35
C GLY A 284 -11.34 -6.91 14.86
N GLU A 285 -12.12 -7.82 14.28
CA GLU A 285 -12.10 -9.25 14.62
C GLU A 285 -10.80 -9.94 14.21
N ALA A 286 -10.34 -9.74 12.98
CA ALA A 286 -9.05 -10.25 12.51
C ALA A 286 -7.90 -9.73 13.38
N TYR A 287 -7.92 -8.46 13.77
CA TYR A 287 -6.90 -7.89 14.64
C TYR A 287 -6.96 -8.45 16.07
N ARG A 288 -8.16 -8.53 16.68
CA ARG A 288 -8.36 -9.15 18.00
C ARG A 288 -7.92 -10.62 18.05
N TYR A 289 -8.10 -11.38 16.96
CA TYR A 289 -7.59 -12.73 16.84
C TYR A 289 -6.06 -12.76 16.99
N HIS A 290 -5.34 -11.88 16.28
CA HIS A 290 -3.88 -11.81 16.37
C HIS A 290 -3.37 -11.37 17.75
N ILE A 291 -4.02 -10.41 18.41
CA ILE A 291 -3.61 -9.99 19.76
C ILE A 291 -3.76 -11.12 20.78
N ARG A 292 -4.82 -11.94 20.66
CA ARG A 292 -4.97 -13.16 21.47
C ARG A 292 -3.84 -14.15 21.20
N ALA A 293 -3.59 -14.50 19.93
CA ALA A 293 -2.54 -15.43 19.54
C ALA A 293 -1.12 -14.97 19.96
N LEU A 294 -0.85 -13.67 20.02
CA LEU A 294 0.40 -13.12 20.59
C LEU A 294 0.41 -13.21 22.13
N THR A 295 -0.71 -12.95 22.80
CA THR A 295 -0.84 -13.13 24.25
C THR A 295 -0.60 -14.58 24.67
N ASP A 296 -1.12 -15.54 23.90
CA ASP A 296 -0.89 -16.98 24.09
C ASP A 296 0.60 -17.36 23.90
N GLN A 297 1.32 -16.63 23.04
CA GLN A 297 2.79 -16.69 22.89
C GLN A 297 3.56 -15.91 23.98
N LYS A 298 2.88 -15.52 25.08
CA LYS A 298 3.40 -14.75 26.22
C LYS A 298 3.83 -13.31 25.89
N MET A 299 3.41 -12.79 24.74
CA MET A 299 3.65 -11.40 24.34
C MET A 299 2.49 -10.52 24.83
N TYR A 300 2.61 -9.99 26.03
CA TYR A 300 1.55 -9.18 26.65
C TYR A 300 1.39 -7.83 25.95
N ILE A 301 0.22 -7.61 25.32
CA ILE A 301 -0.13 -6.38 24.60
C ILE A 301 -1.56 -5.98 25.01
N PRO A 302 -1.72 -5.04 25.96
CA PRO A 302 -3.02 -4.47 26.29
C PRO A 302 -3.78 -3.94 25.07
N TYR A 303 -5.10 -4.15 25.06
CA TYR A 303 -5.98 -3.79 23.95
C TYR A 303 -7.33 -3.27 24.49
N THR A 304 -7.59 -1.99 24.31
CA THR A 304 -8.87 -1.34 24.64
C THR A 304 -9.66 -1.09 23.35
N PRO A 305 -10.77 -1.81 23.09
CA PRO A 305 -11.73 -1.44 22.04
C PRO A 305 -12.53 -0.22 22.50
N PHE A 306 -12.67 0.79 21.63
CA PHE A 306 -13.33 2.06 21.95
C PHE A 306 -14.06 2.60 20.70
N ASP A 307 -15.33 2.23 20.53
CA ASP A 307 -16.14 2.70 19.38
C ASP A 307 -16.36 4.21 19.46
N PHE A 308 -15.55 4.95 18.70
CA PHE A 308 -15.58 6.40 18.62
C PHE A 308 -16.95 6.94 18.18
N HIS A 309 -17.66 6.23 17.30
CA HIS A 309 -18.98 6.66 16.81
C HIS A 309 -20.08 6.41 17.84
N ALA A 310 -19.98 5.34 18.64
CA ALA A 310 -20.91 5.04 19.72
C ALA A 310 -20.76 6.01 20.91
N VAL A 311 -19.55 6.52 21.16
CA VAL A 311 -19.27 7.53 22.20
C VAL A 311 -19.67 8.93 21.74
N VAL A 312 -19.20 9.38 20.57
CA VAL A 312 -19.41 10.74 20.04
C VAL A 312 -20.77 10.86 19.32
N LYS A 313 -21.85 10.52 20.02
CA LYS A 313 -23.22 10.70 19.54
C LYS A 313 -23.51 12.20 19.38
N GLN A 314 -24.17 12.57 18.29
CA GLN A 314 -24.52 13.96 17.93
C GLN A 314 -23.35 14.96 17.86
N GLY A 315 -22.10 14.50 17.86
CA GLY A 315 -20.93 15.40 17.89
C GLY A 315 -20.56 15.92 19.29
N ASP A 316 -21.04 15.26 20.35
CA ASP A 316 -20.60 15.49 21.73
C ASP A 316 -19.26 14.76 21.97
N TYR A 317 -18.16 15.48 21.77
CA TYR A 317 -16.79 14.97 21.89
C TYR A 317 -16.24 15.04 23.32
N ASP A 318 -16.84 15.82 24.22
CA ASP A 318 -16.36 15.99 25.61
C ASP A 318 -16.45 14.66 26.38
N ARG A 319 -17.39 13.79 25.96
CA ARG A 319 -17.50 12.38 26.34
C ARG A 319 -16.24 11.54 26.11
N LEU A 320 -15.32 11.94 25.22
CA LEU A 320 -14.07 11.20 25.00
C LEU A 320 -13.19 11.14 26.24
N SER A 321 -13.39 12.05 27.21
CA SER A 321 -12.83 11.96 28.57
C SER A 321 -13.09 10.62 29.27
N ILE A 322 -14.16 9.89 28.91
CA ILE A 322 -14.44 8.54 29.43
C ILE A 322 -13.32 7.53 29.09
N LEU A 323 -12.51 7.78 28.07
CA LEU A 323 -11.32 6.98 27.75
C LEU A 323 -10.28 7.05 28.89
N LEU A 324 -10.06 8.23 29.46
CA LEU A 324 -9.14 8.47 30.58
C LEU A 324 -9.66 7.92 31.92
N GLN A 325 -10.97 7.61 31.99
CA GLN A 325 -11.62 6.99 33.15
C GLN A 325 -11.53 5.46 33.13
N LYS A 326 -11.10 4.85 32.01
CA LYS A 326 -10.93 3.40 31.93
C LYS A 326 -9.68 2.95 32.71
N PRO A 327 -9.78 1.95 33.62
CA PRO A 327 -8.65 1.55 34.48
C PRO A 327 -7.42 1.02 33.72
N ASP A 328 -7.63 0.31 32.61
CA ASP A 328 -6.58 -0.23 31.74
C ASP A 328 -5.77 0.89 31.06
N ILE A 329 -6.45 1.88 30.49
CA ILE A 329 -5.84 3.09 29.92
C ILE A 329 -5.09 3.86 31.01
N ARG A 330 -5.73 4.08 32.17
CA ARG A 330 -5.15 4.90 33.24
C ARG A 330 -3.90 4.27 33.84
N ALA A 331 -3.95 2.99 34.22
CA ALA A 331 -2.79 2.26 34.71
C ALA A 331 -1.62 2.29 33.71
N SER A 332 -1.91 2.22 32.41
CA SER A 332 -0.88 2.27 31.37
C SER A 332 -0.29 3.67 31.15
N LEU A 333 -1.07 4.75 31.29
CA LEU A 333 -0.53 6.11 31.30
C LEU A 333 0.34 6.37 32.54
N ASP A 334 -0.03 5.78 33.66
CA ASP A 334 0.71 5.90 34.92
C ASP A 334 1.99 5.03 34.96
N ASP A 335 2.02 3.87 34.29
CA ASP A 335 3.18 2.96 34.12
C ASP A 335 4.13 3.36 32.97
N PHE A 336 3.59 3.77 31.82
CA PHE A 336 4.40 4.15 30.65
C PHE A 336 5.06 5.51 30.86
N SER A 337 4.39 6.42 31.59
CA SER A 337 4.90 7.77 31.91
C SER A 337 5.24 8.60 30.66
N TYR A 338 6.18 9.54 30.81
CA TYR A 338 6.73 10.43 29.80
C TYR A 338 8.23 10.62 30.04
N PHE A 339 8.96 11.06 29.01
CA PHE A 339 10.37 11.44 29.16
C PHE A 339 10.48 12.83 29.78
N LEU A 340 11.42 13.00 30.70
CA LEU A 340 11.75 14.28 31.30
C LEU A 340 13.28 14.42 31.35
N ALA A 341 13.82 15.56 30.93
CA ALA A 341 15.22 15.93 31.13
C ALA A 341 15.33 17.32 31.74
N ASP A 342 16.37 17.54 32.54
CA ASP A 342 16.74 18.87 33.04
C ASP A 342 17.42 19.70 31.94
N THR A 343 16.99 20.94 31.72
CA THR A 343 17.51 21.80 30.64
C THR A 343 18.90 22.37 30.91
N GLN A 344 19.30 22.49 32.18
CA GLN A 344 20.54 23.16 32.55
C GLN A 344 21.76 22.24 32.45
N SER A 345 21.55 20.94 32.65
CA SER A 345 22.58 19.90 32.67
C SER A 345 22.42 18.85 31.57
N GLY A 346 21.29 18.86 30.85
CA GLY A 346 20.98 17.91 29.77
C GLY A 346 20.72 16.48 30.24
N ASN A 347 20.61 16.23 31.55
CA ASN A 347 20.47 14.87 32.09
C ASN A 347 19.01 14.39 32.04
N PRO A 348 18.76 13.13 31.60
CA PRO A 348 17.48 12.46 31.82
C PRO A 348 17.13 12.36 33.31
N VAL A 349 15.91 12.79 33.64
CA VAL A 349 15.30 12.74 34.98
C VAL A 349 14.27 11.61 35.05
N ALA A 350 13.50 11.40 33.97
CA ALA A 350 12.54 10.30 33.82
C ALA A 350 12.54 9.75 32.40
N GLN A 351 12.19 8.47 32.26
CA GLN A 351 12.06 7.80 30.96
C GLN A 351 10.62 7.31 30.76
N GLN A 352 10.16 7.41 29.52
CA GLN A 352 8.94 6.80 29.03
C GLN A 352 9.23 5.33 28.70
N ASN A 353 8.51 4.41 29.37
CA ASN A 353 8.73 2.96 29.37
C ASN A 353 7.58 2.22 28.65
N GLY A 354 6.97 2.86 27.66
CA GLY A 354 5.84 2.31 26.92
C GLY A 354 5.20 3.32 25.98
N VAL A 355 4.40 2.87 25.03
CA VAL A 355 3.74 3.74 24.06
C VAL A 355 2.25 3.42 23.89
N MET A 356 1.44 4.47 23.84
CA MET A 356 0.06 4.38 23.38
C MET A 356 0.05 4.28 21.86
N ARG A 357 -0.54 3.18 21.34
CA ARG A 357 -0.80 2.95 19.92
C ARG A 357 -2.28 3.17 19.63
N ILE A 358 -2.62 4.26 18.96
CA ILE A 358 -3.99 4.53 18.55
C ILE A 358 -4.19 4.05 17.11
N ASN A 359 -5.20 3.23 16.83
CA ASN A 359 -5.57 2.87 15.46
C ASN A 359 -7.06 3.07 15.14
N CYS A 360 -7.34 3.09 13.84
CA CYS A 360 -8.59 3.51 13.23
C CYS A 360 -8.56 3.03 11.77
N LEU A 361 -9.71 3.02 11.08
CA LEU A 361 -9.76 2.69 9.64
C LEU A 361 -8.79 3.54 8.80
N ASP A 362 -8.74 4.86 9.04
CA ASP A 362 -7.89 5.80 8.28
C ASP A 362 -6.67 6.33 9.05
N CYS A 363 -6.65 6.29 10.39
CA CYS A 363 -5.61 6.91 11.24
C CYS A 363 -5.34 8.40 10.94
N LEU A 364 -6.45 9.16 10.88
CA LEU A 364 -6.50 10.62 10.65
C LEU A 364 -7.31 11.32 11.76
N ASP A 365 -8.54 11.72 11.40
CA ASP A 365 -9.43 12.58 12.15
C ASP A 365 -9.84 12.01 13.52
N ARG A 366 -10.03 10.68 13.63
CA ARG A 366 -10.34 10.01 14.91
C ARG A 366 -9.11 9.89 15.82
N THR A 367 -7.94 9.56 15.28
CA THR A 367 -6.74 9.30 16.09
C THR A 367 -6.15 10.58 16.66
N ASN A 368 -6.08 11.66 15.88
CA ASN A 368 -5.50 12.93 16.32
C ASN A 368 -6.27 13.55 17.51
N VAL A 369 -7.57 13.29 17.64
CA VAL A 369 -8.36 13.75 18.81
C VAL A 369 -7.98 12.97 20.07
N ILE A 370 -7.69 11.67 19.95
CA ILE A 370 -7.23 10.84 21.07
C ILE A 370 -5.78 11.14 21.42
N GLU A 371 -4.89 11.28 20.44
CA GLU A 371 -3.48 11.68 20.67
C GLU A 371 -3.41 13.03 21.40
N CYS A 372 -4.24 13.99 21.00
CA CYS A 372 -4.40 15.28 21.66
C CYS A 372 -4.89 15.13 23.11
N LEU A 373 -5.92 14.32 23.37
CA LEU A 373 -6.49 14.07 24.70
C LEU A 373 -5.49 13.40 25.66
N LEU A 374 -4.70 12.44 25.18
CA LEU A 374 -3.71 11.73 25.99
C LEU A 374 -2.53 12.63 26.34
N ALA A 375 -1.98 13.38 25.37
CA ALA A 375 -0.92 14.36 25.63
C ALA A 375 -1.40 15.48 26.58
N ARG A 376 -2.67 15.88 26.46
CA ARG A 376 -3.31 16.91 27.28
C ARG A 376 -3.32 16.50 28.75
N TYR A 377 -3.80 15.29 29.01
CA TYR A 377 -3.81 14.68 30.34
C TYR A 377 -2.38 14.56 30.93
N ILE A 378 -1.38 14.21 30.13
CA ILE A 378 0.01 14.06 30.60
C ILE A 378 0.60 15.42 31.04
N ILE A 379 0.41 16.50 30.28
CA ILE A 379 0.92 17.81 30.70
C ILE A 379 0.15 18.37 31.90
N GLU A 380 -1.16 18.17 31.96
CA GLU A 380 -1.98 18.55 33.14
C GLU A 380 -1.53 17.80 34.40
N LYS A 381 -1.28 16.48 34.31
CA LYS A 381 -0.72 15.68 35.41
C LYS A 381 0.67 16.18 35.83
N HIS A 382 1.56 16.47 34.87
CA HIS A 382 2.91 16.94 35.16
C HIS A 382 2.88 18.27 35.91
N VAL A 383 2.25 19.30 35.34
CA VAL A 383 2.20 20.65 35.92
C VAL A 383 1.57 20.63 37.31
N ALA A 384 0.45 19.90 37.50
CA ALA A 384 -0.19 19.74 38.82
C ALA A 384 0.67 19.00 39.87
N SER A 385 1.78 18.38 39.47
CA SER A 385 2.74 17.69 40.36
C SER A 385 4.07 18.42 40.56
N THR A 386 4.39 19.41 39.73
CA THR A 386 5.70 20.09 39.73
C THR A 386 5.64 21.61 39.85
N ASP A 387 4.52 22.26 39.50
CA ASP A 387 4.44 23.70 39.38
C ASP A 387 3.70 24.35 40.56
N THR A 388 4.44 25.08 41.39
CA THR A 388 3.91 25.82 42.54
C THR A 388 3.56 27.28 42.22
N SER A 389 3.65 27.71 40.95
CA SER A 389 3.36 29.09 40.53
C SER A 389 1.86 29.42 40.41
N GLY A 390 1.00 28.40 40.43
CA GLY A 390 -0.44 28.55 40.20
C GLY A 390 -0.87 28.47 38.73
N PHE A 391 0.05 28.20 37.81
CA PHE A 391 -0.30 27.90 36.42
C PHE A 391 -1.11 26.60 36.32
N ASN A 392 -2.38 26.70 35.92
CA ASN A 392 -3.22 25.56 35.61
C ASN A 392 -3.47 25.48 34.08
N PRO A 393 -2.94 24.47 33.38
CA PRO A 393 -3.15 24.32 31.94
C PRO A 393 -4.63 24.23 31.54
N SER A 394 -5.49 23.67 32.41
CA SER A 394 -6.92 23.47 32.16
C SER A 394 -7.75 24.76 32.23
N GLU A 395 -7.25 25.79 32.91
CA GLU A 395 -8.00 27.03 33.17
C GLU A 395 -7.43 28.23 32.38
N ASP A 396 -6.15 28.20 31.96
CA ASP A 396 -5.61 29.23 31.08
C ASP A 396 -6.09 29.07 29.63
N VAL A 397 -7.02 29.95 29.22
CA VAL A 397 -7.60 30.01 27.87
C VAL A 397 -6.54 30.21 26.79
N THR A 398 -5.47 30.95 27.04
CA THR A 398 -4.38 31.20 26.09
C THR A 398 -3.58 29.93 25.84
N PHE A 399 -3.25 29.18 26.90
CA PHE A 399 -2.60 27.88 26.80
C PHE A 399 -3.47 26.89 26.03
N VAL A 400 -4.77 26.82 26.36
CA VAL A 400 -5.76 25.97 25.68
C VAL A 400 -5.84 26.31 24.18
N ASP A 401 -5.99 27.58 23.81
CA ASP A 401 -6.09 27.98 22.40
C ASP A 401 -4.80 27.72 21.60
N LEU A 402 -3.63 27.97 22.19
CA LEU A 402 -2.34 27.66 21.56
C LEU A 402 -2.15 26.14 21.35
N TYR A 403 -2.44 25.34 22.38
CA TYR A 403 -2.39 23.88 22.35
C TYR A 403 -3.34 23.29 21.29
N ASN A 404 -4.59 23.78 21.28
CA ASN A 404 -5.65 23.34 20.36
C ASN A 404 -5.33 23.68 18.90
N ASN A 405 -4.78 24.87 18.62
CA ASN A 405 -4.36 25.23 17.27
C ASN A 405 -3.18 24.39 16.79
N LEU A 406 -2.17 24.15 17.65
CA LEU A 406 -1.01 23.32 17.31
C LEU A 406 -1.41 21.87 16.96
N TRP A 407 -2.33 21.26 17.74
CA TRP A 407 -2.88 19.93 17.42
C TRP A 407 -3.79 19.90 16.20
N ALA A 408 -4.45 21.02 15.87
CA ALA A 408 -5.27 21.13 14.66
C ALA A 408 -4.42 21.30 13.39
N ASP A 409 -3.31 22.06 13.46
CA ASP A 409 -2.36 22.20 12.36
C ASP A 409 -1.63 20.88 12.08
N ASN A 410 -1.32 20.10 13.13
CA ASN A 410 -0.82 18.73 13.00
C ASN A 410 -1.83 17.83 12.24
N ALA A 411 -3.10 17.84 12.65
CA ALA A 411 -4.17 17.10 11.98
C ALA A 411 -4.31 17.50 10.51
N ASP A 412 -4.35 18.81 10.24
CA ASP A 412 -4.48 19.37 8.89
C ASP A 412 -3.28 19.01 8.01
N MET A 413 -2.06 18.92 8.54
CA MET A 413 -0.88 18.50 7.78
C MET A 413 -0.91 17.00 7.45
N LEU A 414 -1.06 16.14 8.47
CA LEU A 414 -1.03 14.69 8.28
C LEU A 414 -2.19 14.21 7.38
N SER A 415 -3.35 14.88 7.43
CA SER A 415 -4.44 14.68 6.48
C SER A 415 -4.07 15.05 5.03
N LYS A 416 -3.33 16.14 4.80
CA LYS A 416 -2.92 16.58 3.44
C LYS A 416 -1.93 15.61 2.80
N ILE A 417 -1.09 14.96 3.60
CA ILE A 417 -0.16 13.93 3.12
C ILE A 417 -0.95 12.72 2.61
N TYR A 418 -1.82 12.15 3.45
CA TYR A 418 -2.50 10.88 3.17
C TYR A 418 -3.74 10.99 2.25
N THR A 419 -4.44 12.14 2.25
CA THR A 419 -5.72 12.33 1.52
C THR A 419 -5.75 13.54 0.58
N GLY A 420 -4.67 14.32 0.53
CA GLY A 420 -4.59 15.56 -0.25
C GLY A 420 -5.34 16.77 0.32
N THR A 421 -6.21 16.60 1.33
CA THR A 421 -6.98 17.70 1.94
C THR A 421 -6.63 17.91 3.41
N GLY A 422 -6.98 19.07 3.97
CA GLY A 422 -6.99 19.28 5.43
C GLY A 422 -7.89 18.27 6.16
N ALA A 423 -7.72 18.20 7.49
CA ALA A 423 -8.50 17.32 8.35
C ALA A 423 -9.96 17.80 8.35
N ILE A 424 -10.91 16.88 8.43
CA ILE A 424 -12.32 17.22 8.64
C ILE A 424 -12.47 17.77 10.07
N LYS A 425 -11.88 17.12 11.08
CA LYS A 425 -12.11 17.48 12.49
C LYS A 425 -11.29 18.66 13.02
N SER A 426 -10.44 19.32 12.22
CA SER A 426 -9.64 20.46 12.68
C SER A 426 -10.46 21.64 13.20
N ALA A 427 -11.69 21.85 12.70
CA ALA A 427 -12.60 22.86 13.25
C ALA A 427 -13.06 22.55 14.69
N TYR A 428 -13.26 21.26 15.02
CA TYR A 428 -13.50 20.83 16.40
C TYR A 428 -12.23 21.01 17.24
N THR A 429 -11.08 20.49 16.78
CA THR A 429 -9.81 20.53 17.52
C THR A 429 -9.42 21.95 17.94
N ARG A 430 -9.70 22.98 17.11
CA ARG A 430 -9.41 24.38 17.45
C ARG A 430 -10.35 25.03 18.47
N LYS A 431 -11.60 24.56 18.62
CA LYS A 431 -12.68 25.33 19.31
C LYS A 431 -13.63 24.52 20.20
N GLY A 432 -13.43 23.21 20.34
CA GLY A 432 -14.30 22.31 21.11
C GLY A 432 -15.74 22.17 20.59
N LYS A 433 -16.10 22.80 19.45
CA LYS A 433 -17.46 22.82 18.91
C LYS A 433 -17.45 22.84 17.38
N GLN A 434 -18.32 22.05 16.76
CA GLN A 434 -18.54 22.13 15.30
C GLN A 434 -19.51 23.28 14.99
N THR A 435 -19.15 24.12 14.02
CA THR A 435 -19.96 25.26 13.57
C THR A 435 -20.55 24.99 12.18
N LEU A 436 -21.62 25.71 11.81
CA LEU A 436 -22.26 25.57 10.50
C LEU A 436 -21.27 25.79 9.33
N MET A 437 -20.36 26.75 9.47
CA MET A 437 -19.28 27.01 8.51
C MET A 437 -18.26 25.85 8.45
N GLY A 438 -18.04 25.15 9.57
CA GLY A 438 -17.27 23.91 9.62
C GLY A 438 -17.89 22.82 8.74
N PHE A 439 -19.19 22.54 8.89
CA PHE A 439 -19.89 21.54 8.08
C PHE A 439 -19.78 21.81 6.56
N VAL A 440 -19.93 23.06 6.12
CA VAL A 440 -19.76 23.44 4.70
C VAL A 440 -18.31 23.21 4.25
N THR A 441 -17.33 23.61 5.07
CA THR A 441 -15.91 23.39 4.80
C THR A 441 -15.56 21.90 4.72
N ASP A 442 -16.19 21.07 5.56
CA ASP A 442 -15.96 19.64 5.65
C ASP A 442 -16.63 18.84 4.53
N ALA A 443 -17.79 19.31 4.04
CA ALA A 443 -18.38 18.82 2.80
C ALA A 443 -17.46 19.11 1.60
N ALA A 444 -16.92 20.33 1.48
CA ALA A 444 -15.97 20.69 0.42
C ALA A 444 -14.67 19.88 0.50
N LYS A 445 -14.10 19.66 1.70
CA LYS A 445 -12.98 18.72 1.92
C LYS A 445 -13.34 17.32 1.43
N SER A 446 -14.53 16.83 1.74
CA SER A 446 -14.97 15.46 1.39
C SER A 446 -15.10 15.26 -0.13
N VAL A 447 -15.63 16.24 -0.86
CA VAL A 447 -15.68 16.24 -2.33
C VAL A 447 -14.27 16.30 -2.94
N ASN A 448 -13.38 17.13 -2.38
CA ASN A 448 -11.99 17.20 -2.86
C ASN A 448 -11.20 15.91 -2.56
N ARG A 449 -11.40 15.28 -1.38
CA ARG A 449 -10.89 13.93 -1.09
C ARG A 449 -11.37 12.95 -2.17
N PHE A 450 -12.67 12.94 -2.51
CA PHE A 450 -13.20 12.06 -3.57
C PHE A 450 -12.50 12.28 -4.92
N TYR A 451 -12.29 13.52 -5.34
CA TYR A 451 -11.60 13.83 -6.60
C TYR A 451 -10.12 13.36 -6.58
N ILE A 452 -9.36 13.71 -5.53
CA ILE A 452 -7.93 13.34 -5.41
C ILE A 452 -7.76 11.82 -5.40
N ASN A 453 -8.56 11.10 -4.61
CA ASN A 453 -8.49 9.64 -4.48
C ASN A 453 -8.76 8.89 -5.81
N ASN A 454 -9.59 9.45 -6.70
CA ASN A 454 -9.93 8.80 -7.98
C ASN A 454 -9.03 9.24 -9.14
N PHE A 455 -8.50 10.47 -9.14
CA PHE A 455 -7.85 11.06 -10.32
C PHE A 455 -6.39 11.50 -10.12
N GLN A 456 -5.89 11.62 -8.88
CA GLN A 456 -4.49 12.05 -8.60
C GLN A 456 -3.68 11.04 -7.79
N ASP A 457 -4.32 10.14 -7.06
CA ASP A 457 -3.66 9.23 -6.13
C ASP A 457 -2.66 8.27 -6.79
N LYS A 458 -2.92 7.80 -8.02
CA LYS A 458 -1.98 6.96 -8.78
C LYS A 458 -0.64 7.68 -9.02
N GLY A 459 -0.67 8.90 -9.59
CA GLY A 459 0.53 9.70 -9.83
C GLY A 459 1.24 10.18 -8.56
N ARG A 460 0.51 10.29 -7.42
CA ARG A 460 1.12 10.51 -6.10
C ARG A 460 1.82 9.25 -5.59
N GLN A 461 1.25 8.07 -5.79
CA GLN A 461 1.86 6.78 -5.42
C GLN A 461 3.14 6.53 -6.22
N GLU A 462 3.10 6.71 -7.55
CA GLU A 462 4.26 6.59 -8.43
C GLU A 462 5.43 7.52 -8.00
N ALA A 463 5.13 8.75 -7.56
CA ALA A 463 6.13 9.68 -7.03
C ALA A 463 6.71 9.24 -5.67
N ILE A 464 5.90 8.64 -4.80
CA ILE A 464 6.35 8.10 -3.50
C ILE A 464 7.26 6.89 -3.74
N ASP A 465 6.84 5.95 -4.60
CA ASP A 465 7.62 4.75 -4.89
C ASP A 465 8.93 5.07 -5.63
N LEU A 466 8.94 6.10 -6.48
CA LEU A 466 10.16 6.62 -7.10
C LEU A 466 11.12 7.25 -6.07
N LEU A 467 10.63 8.10 -5.17
CA LEU A 467 11.44 8.73 -4.10
C LEU A 467 12.09 7.68 -3.18
N LEU A 468 11.38 6.57 -2.94
CA LEU A 468 11.80 5.49 -2.05
C LEU A 468 12.58 4.37 -2.75
N GLY A 469 12.82 4.45 -4.06
CA GLY A 469 13.55 3.43 -4.82
C GLY A 469 12.81 2.10 -4.98
N LYS A 470 11.47 2.12 -4.95
CA LYS A 470 10.60 0.95 -5.10
C LYS A 470 10.23 0.67 -6.55
N THR A 471 10.20 1.69 -7.40
CA THR A 471 9.82 1.56 -8.82
C THR A 471 10.91 0.86 -9.64
N THR A 472 10.58 -0.25 -10.30
CA THR A 472 11.43 -0.93 -11.28
C THR A 472 11.47 -0.20 -12.63
N LEU A 473 11.85 1.08 -12.62
CA LEU A 473 12.08 1.83 -13.85
C LEU A 473 13.22 1.19 -14.65
N GLN A 474 12.96 0.95 -15.93
CA GLN A 474 13.85 0.25 -16.88
C GLN A 474 15.02 1.13 -17.38
N SER A 475 15.49 2.05 -16.54
CA SER A 475 16.75 2.75 -16.73
C SER A 475 17.86 1.96 -16.05
N ASP A 476 18.95 1.67 -16.78
CA ASP A 476 20.20 1.23 -16.15
C ASP A 476 20.54 2.18 -14.99
N PRO A 477 20.99 1.66 -13.84
CA PRO A 477 21.33 2.51 -12.70
C PRO A 477 22.39 3.51 -13.12
N ILE A 478 22.26 4.77 -12.68
CA ILE A 478 23.28 5.79 -12.95
C ILE A 478 24.57 5.33 -12.26
N LEU A 479 25.44 4.72 -13.07
CA LEU A 479 26.80 4.37 -12.71
C LEU A 479 27.59 5.66 -12.53
N LEU A 480 27.49 6.21 -11.31
CA LEU A 480 28.57 6.98 -10.71
C LEU A 480 29.81 6.09 -10.78
N ARG A 481 30.64 6.30 -11.81
CA ARG A 481 31.73 5.40 -12.16
C ARG A 481 32.73 5.33 -11.01
N ASN A 482 32.55 4.31 -10.20
CA ASN A 482 33.35 4.01 -9.04
C ASN A 482 34.00 2.64 -9.33
N PRO A 483 35.28 2.62 -9.76
CA PRO A 483 35.97 1.39 -10.10
C PRO A 483 35.97 0.38 -8.95
N LEU A 484 36.03 0.85 -7.71
CA LEU A 484 35.95 0.02 -6.51
C LEU A 484 34.55 -0.62 -6.36
N TYR A 485 33.46 0.10 -6.64
CA TYR A 485 32.11 -0.48 -6.69
C TYR A 485 31.99 -1.54 -7.80
N GLU A 486 32.45 -1.23 -9.01
CA GLU A 486 32.41 -2.12 -10.18
C GLU A 486 33.21 -3.41 -9.93
N GLU A 487 34.42 -3.28 -9.37
CA GLU A 487 35.28 -4.39 -8.95
C GLU A 487 34.65 -5.25 -7.85
N VAL A 488 34.07 -4.63 -6.81
CA VAL A 488 33.42 -5.36 -5.71
C VAL A 488 32.16 -6.05 -6.22
N ALA A 489 31.36 -5.43 -7.08
CA ALA A 489 30.18 -6.05 -7.68
C ALA A 489 30.55 -7.27 -8.54
N ALA A 490 31.57 -7.16 -9.39
CA ALA A 490 32.07 -8.27 -10.20
C ALA A 490 32.66 -9.41 -9.35
N GLU A 491 33.29 -9.10 -8.22
CA GLU A 491 33.82 -10.12 -7.30
C GLU A 491 32.73 -10.78 -6.44
N MET A 492 31.70 -10.02 -6.05
CA MET A 492 30.51 -10.56 -5.38
C MET A 492 29.80 -11.58 -6.26
N GLU A 493 29.65 -11.32 -7.56
CA GLU A 493 28.97 -12.24 -8.49
C GLU A 493 29.71 -13.58 -8.63
N LYS A 494 31.05 -13.57 -8.73
CA LYS A 494 31.88 -14.79 -8.71
C LYS A 494 31.71 -15.61 -7.41
N ARG A 495 31.50 -14.90 -6.29
CA ARG A 495 31.35 -15.47 -4.94
C ARG A 495 29.88 -15.64 -4.53
N SER A 496 28.96 -15.62 -5.48
CA SER A 496 27.52 -15.79 -5.25
C SER A 496 27.16 -17.11 -4.57
N ASN A 497 27.91 -18.17 -4.85
CA ASN A 497 27.83 -19.48 -4.20
C ASN A 497 28.20 -19.47 -2.70
N GLU A 498 28.89 -18.45 -2.19
CA GLU A 498 29.17 -18.33 -0.76
C GLU A 498 27.98 -17.78 0.03
N TYR A 499 27.17 -16.89 -0.58
CA TYR A 499 26.05 -16.22 0.09
C TYR A 499 24.67 -16.59 -0.45
N SER A 500 24.57 -17.53 -1.39
CA SER A 500 23.28 -18.03 -1.89
C SER A 500 23.25 -19.54 -2.02
N SER A 501 22.05 -20.09 -1.88
CA SER A 501 21.75 -21.52 -2.07
C SER A 501 20.48 -21.69 -2.90
N LYS A 502 20.24 -22.92 -3.38
CA LYS A 502 18.99 -23.31 -4.03
C LYS A 502 18.25 -24.29 -3.15
N ASN A 503 17.00 -23.96 -2.82
CA ASN A 503 16.05 -24.86 -2.18
C ASN A 503 15.01 -25.28 -3.21
N LYS A 504 14.64 -26.56 -3.23
CA LYS A 504 13.55 -27.05 -4.09
C LYS A 504 12.22 -27.04 -3.36
N ILE A 505 11.14 -26.75 -4.08
CA ILE A 505 9.75 -26.86 -3.59
C ILE A 505 8.87 -27.59 -4.61
N ASN A 506 7.85 -28.27 -4.11
CA ASN A 506 6.80 -28.91 -4.91
C ASN A 506 5.61 -27.96 -5.04
N VAL A 507 5.24 -27.61 -6.27
CA VAL A 507 4.08 -26.77 -6.59
C VAL A 507 3.07 -27.57 -7.40
N VAL A 508 1.81 -27.60 -6.98
CA VAL A 508 0.70 -28.14 -7.80
C VAL A 508 -0.10 -26.98 -8.35
N VAL A 509 -0.14 -26.87 -9.68
CA VAL A 509 -0.90 -25.85 -10.42
C VAL A 509 -2.06 -26.56 -11.12
N GLY A 510 -3.30 -26.18 -10.86
CA GLY A 510 -4.48 -26.83 -11.44
C GLY A 510 -5.51 -25.83 -11.96
N THR A 511 -6.29 -26.24 -12.96
CA THR A 511 -7.41 -25.45 -13.47
C THR A 511 -8.69 -26.27 -13.63
N PHE A 512 -9.85 -25.64 -13.44
CA PHE A 512 -11.16 -26.26 -13.63
C PHE A 512 -12.23 -25.22 -14.03
N ASN A 513 -12.81 -25.36 -15.23
CA ASN A 513 -14.07 -24.70 -15.56
C ASN A 513 -15.24 -25.50 -14.96
N VAL A 514 -15.99 -24.88 -14.04
CA VAL A 514 -17.02 -25.56 -13.23
C VAL A 514 -18.45 -25.36 -13.72
N ASN A 515 -18.67 -24.65 -14.84
CA ASN A 515 -19.99 -24.47 -15.49
C ASN A 515 -21.13 -24.16 -14.47
N GLY A 516 -20.90 -23.13 -13.66
CA GLY A 516 -21.82 -22.65 -12.62
C GLY A 516 -22.05 -23.57 -11.43
N LYS A 517 -21.32 -24.69 -11.29
CA LYS A 517 -21.45 -25.63 -10.16
C LYS A 517 -20.55 -25.23 -9.00
N GLY A 518 -21.08 -25.20 -7.78
CA GLY A 518 -20.34 -24.84 -6.56
C GLY A 518 -19.38 -25.92 -6.02
N GLY A 519 -18.90 -26.84 -6.87
CA GLY A 519 -18.18 -28.05 -6.46
C GLY A 519 -19.05 -29.15 -5.81
N GLU A 520 -20.33 -28.87 -5.58
CA GLU A 520 -21.29 -29.81 -4.99
C GLU A 520 -21.48 -31.04 -5.88
N GLY A 521 -21.30 -32.23 -5.30
CA GLY A 521 -21.43 -33.53 -5.98
C GLY A 521 -20.10 -34.18 -6.40
N ASP A 522 -19.03 -33.40 -6.57
CA ASP A 522 -17.70 -33.92 -6.96
C ASP A 522 -16.74 -34.07 -5.78
N ARG A 523 -15.91 -35.12 -5.82
CA ARG A 523 -14.82 -35.32 -4.86
C ARG A 523 -13.55 -34.61 -5.34
N LEU A 524 -13.48 -33.29 -5.12
CA LEU A 524 -12.36 -32.42 -5.49
C LEU A 524 -10.99 -32.97 -5.06
N GLU A 525 -10.95 -33.71 -3.95
CA GLU A 525 -9.81 -34.53 -3.49
C GLU A 525 -9.10 -35.32 -4.61
N ARG A 526 -9.85 -35.90 -5.56
CA ARG A 526 -9.33 -36.71 -6.68
C ARG A 526 -8.50 -35.89 -7.69
N TRP A 527 -8.83 -34.60 -7.84
CA TRP A 527 -8.09 -33.67 -8.67
C TRP A 527 -6.85 -33.14 -7.95
N LEU A 528 -6.95 -32.89 -6.64
CA LEU A 528 -5.93 -32.18 -5.86
C LEU A 528 -4.79 -33.07 -5.34
N VAL A 529 -4.96 -34.39 -5.32
CA VAL A 529 -3.87 -35.34 -4.97
C VAL A 529 -3.02 -35.63 -6.21
N SER A 530 -1.72 -35.31 -6.14
CA SER A 530 -0.68 -35.80 -7.06
C SER A 530 0.00 -37.03 -6.46
N GLU A 531 0.30 -38.03 -7.29
CA GLU A 531 1.07 -39.20 -6.85
C GLU A 531 2.57 -38.90 -6.75
N ARG A 532 3.04 -37.93 -7.54
CA ARG A 532 4.46 -37.54 -7.63
C ARG A 532 4.83 -36.45 -6.63
N ALA A 533 4.06 -35.36 -6.58
CA ALA A 533 4.24 -34.27 -5.62
C ALA A 533 3.46 -34.55 -4.32
N LYS A 534 3.96 -35.50 -3.52
CA LYS A 534 3.36 -35.85 -2.22
C LYS A 534 3.58 -34.72 -1.22
N SER A 535 2.48 -34.21 -0.64
CA SER A 535 2.46 -33.02 0.24
C SER A 535 3.18 -31.81 -0.37
N PRO A 536 2.58 -31.14 -1.39
CA PRO A 536 3.14 -29.93 -1.97
C PRO A 536 3.50 -28.84 -0.94
N ASP A 537 4.40 -27.94 -1.33
CA ASP A 537 4.70 -26.73 -0.55
C ASP A 537 3.69 -25.62 -0.86
N MET A 538 3.13 -25.64 -2.08
CA MET A 538 2.14 -24.69 -2.59
C MET A 538 1.13 -25.36 -3.54
N TYR A 539 -0.14 -24.98 -3.40
CA TYR A 539 -1.21 -25.22 -4.37
C TYR A 539 -1.61 -23.89 -5.03
N VAL A 540 -1.81 -23.90 -6.35
CA VAL A 540 -2.27 -22.76 -7.15
C VAL A 540 -3.43 -23.24 -8.03
N LEU A 541 -4.64 -22.79 -7.74
CA LEU A 541 -5.86 -23.30 -8.36
C LEU A 541 -6.61 -22.18 -9.08
N GLY A 542 -6.84 -22.37 -10.39
CA GLY A 542 -7.65 -21.49 -11.22
C GLY A 542 -9.04 -22.07 -11.42
N ILE A 543 -10.10 -21.32 -11.10
CA ILE A 543 -11.48 -21.78 -11.29
C ILE A 543 -12.15 -20.85 -12.31
N GLN A 544 -12.85 -21.42 -13.28
CA GLN A 544 -13.60 -20.67 -14.30
C GLN A 544 -15.10 -20.96 -14.21
N GLU A 545 -15.93 -19.95 -14.48
CA GLU A 545 -17.41 -20.03 -14.42
C GLU A 545 -17.95 -20.47 -13.05
N MET A 546 -17.40 -19.90 -11.96
CA MET A 546 -17.83 -20.12 -10.56
C MET A 546 -19.32 -19.81 -10.27
N ILE A 547 -20.02 -19.13 -11.19
CA ILE A 547 -21.46 -18.89 -11.18
C ILE A 547 -22.02 -19.10 -12.59
N GLU A 548 -23.29 -19.47 -12.68
CA GLU A 548 -24.00 -19.57 -13.96
C GLU A 548 -24.10 -18.17 -14.60
N LEU A 549 -23.67 -18.06 -15.87
CA LEU A 549 -23.43 -16.79 -16.56
C LEU A 549 -24.70 -16.05 -17.01
N THR A 550 -25.83 -16.23 -16.32
CA THR A 550 -27.06 -15.48 -16.59
C THR A 550 -26.87 -14.00 -16.23
N ALA A 551 -27.43 -13.11 -17.05
CA ALA A 551 -27.26 -11.67 -16.87
C ALA A 551 -27.69 -11.17 -15.48
N ASN A 552 -28.71 -11.80 -14.87
CA ASN A 552 -29.14 -11.47 -13.51
C ASN A 552 -28.12 -11.90 -12.46
N GLN A 553 -27.64 -13.16 -12.46
CA GLN A 553 -26.66 -13.63 -11.48
C GLN A 553 -25.32 -12.87 -11.58
N MET A 554 -24.90 -12.54 -12.80
CA MET A 554 -23.72 -11.70 -13.08
C MET A 554 -23.78 -10.30 -12.45
N ILE A 555 -24.98 -9.79 -12.15
CA ILE A 555 -25.20 -8.45 -11.57
C ILE A 555 -25.53 -8.53 -10.07
N THR A 556 -26.18 -9.59 -9.59
CA THR A 556 -26.69 -9.68 -8.20
C THR A 556 -25.84 -10.50 -7.24
N ALA A 557 -24.88 -11.30 -7.71
CA ALA A 557 -24.04 -12.13 -6.84
C ALA A 557 -23.09 -11.30 -5.95
N ASP A 558 -23.10 -11.53 -4.63
CA ASP A 558 -21.98 -11.08 -3.79
C ASP A 558 -20.75 -11.94 -4.10
N THR A 559 -19.94 -11.44 -5.03
CA THR A 559 -18.74 -12.11 -5.51
C THR A 559 -17.69 -12.34 -4.41
N ALA A 560 -17.74 -11.61 -3.28
CA ALA A 560 -16.88 -11.90 -2.12
C ALA A 560 -17.39 -13.08 -1.29
N ALA A 561 -18.71 -13.21 -1.10
CA ALA A 561 -19.31 -14.38 -0.45
C ALA A 561 -19.17 -15.65 -1.33
N LEU A 562 -19.18 -15.49 -2.66
CA LEU A 562 -18.78 -16.54 -3.60
C LEU A 562 -17.32 -16.95 -3.41
N ARG A 563 -16.39 -15.97 -3.39
CA ARG A 563 -14.96 -16.23 -3.19
C ARG A 563 -14.70 -16.94 -1.86
N GLN A 564 -15.25 -16.44 -0.75
CA GLN A 564 -15.10 -17.05 0.58
C GLN A 564 -15.60 -18.50 0.65
N ARG A 565 -16.64 -18.84 -0.13
CA ARG A 565 -17.10 -20.23 -0.26
C ARG A 565 -16.06 -21.10 -0.96
N TRP A 566 -15.51 -20.64 -2.08
CA TRP A 566 -14.44 -21.36 -2.80
C TRP A 566 -13.13 -21.42 -2.01
N ASP A 567 -12.77 -20.35 -1.30
CA ASP A 567 -11.65 -20.30 -0.34
C ASP A 567 -11.77 -21.46 0.66
N ALA A 568 -12.96 -21.66 1.25
CA ALA A 568 -13.24 -22.73 2.22
C ALA A 568 -13.32 -24.13 1.58
N THR A 569 -14.06 -24.28 0.48
CA THR A 569 -14.27 -25.57 -0.21
C THR A 569 -12.97 -26.17 -0.74
N LEU A 570 -12.08 -25.35 -1.31
CA LEU A 570 -10.78 -25.81 -1.79
C LEU A 570 -9.83 -26.12 -0.63
N LEU A 571 -9.82 -25.29 0.43
CA LEU A 571 -9.01 -25.51 1.63
C LEU A 571 -9.37 -26.81 2.35
N ASP A 572 -10.66 -27.10 2.49
CA ASP A 572 -11.20 -28.35 3.05
C ASP A 572 -10.79 -29.57 2.19
N ALA A 573 -10.98 -29.50 0.86
CA ALA A 573 -10.60 -30.58 -0.05
C ALA A 573 -9.09 -30.89 -0.05
N ILE A 574 -8.23 -29.87 0.08
CA ILE A 574 -6.79 -30.05 0.28
C ILE A 574 -6.51 -30.70 1.65
N ASN A 575 -7.05 -30.13 2.73
CA ASN A 575 -6.75 -30.59 4.09
C ASN A 575 -7.29 -32.00 4.39
N LYS A 576 -8.39 -32.43 3.78
CA LYS A 576 -8.92 -33.81 3.83
C LYS A 576 -7.96 -34.89 3.32
N THR A 577 -7.06 -34.54 2.41
CA THR A 577 -6.13 -35.50 1.77
C THR A 577 -4.69 -35.36 2.26
N SER A 578 -4.39 -34.25 2.93
CA SER A 578 -3.06 -33.95 3.45
C SER A 578 -2.78 -34.59 4.81
N ARG A 579 -1.49 -34.78 5.11
CA ARG A 579 -0.99 -35.10 6.46
C ARG A 579 -0.58 -33.85 7.25
N VAL A 580 -0.60 -32.68 6.62
CA VAL A 580 -0.11 -31.39 7.11
C VAL A 580 -1.12 -30.29 6.74
N PRO A 581 -1.43 -29.35 7.63
CA PRO A 581 -2.39 -28.29 7.30
C PRO A 581 -1.83 -27.38 6.20
N TYR A 582 -2.70 -26.95 5.30
CA TYR A 582 -2.51 -25.79 4.44
C TYR A 582 -3.38 -24.64 4.93
N VAL A 583 -3.01 -23.43 4.51
CA VAL A 583 -3.69 -22.18 4.83
C VAL A 583 -3.80 -21.31 3.57
N LEU A 584 -4.84 -20.48 3.49
CA LEU A 584 -5.02 -19.55 2.38
C LEU A 584 -3.92 -18.47 2.42
N LEU A 585 -3.08 -18.42 1.38
CA LEU A 585 -2.14 -17.32 1.18
C LEU A 585 -2.87 -16.11 0.60
N ARG A 586 -3.51 -16.29 -0.57
CA ARG A 586 -4.22 -15.24 -1.30
C ARG A 586 -5.24 -15.83 -2.26
N SER A 587 -6.37 -15.16 -2.43
CA SER A 587 -7.28 -15.36 -3.55
C SER A 587 -7.59 -14.04 -4.26
N LEU A 588 -8.00 -14.14 -5.53
CA LEU A 588 -8.49 -13.03 -6.35
C LEU A 588 -9.52 -13.56 -7.35
N HIS A 589 -10.56 -12.77 -7.63
CA HIS A 589 -11.58 -13.09 -8.63
C HIS A 589 -11.88 -11.92 -9.57
N LEU A 590 -12.33 -12.25 -10.78
CA LEU A 590 -12.86 -11.35 -11.80
C LEU A 590 -14.19 -11.94 -12.27
N VAL A 591 -15.29 -11.44 -11.70
CA VAL A 591 -16.65 -11.95 -11.91
C VAL A 591 -16.75 -13.45 -11.53
N ALA A 592 -16.65 -14.36 -12.51
CA ALA A 592 -16.74 -15.81 -12.34
C ALA A 592 -15.41 -16.56 -12.59
N LEU A 593 -14.33 -15.84 -12.89
CA LEU A 593 -12.96 -16.33 -12.98
C LEU A 593 -12.24 -16.10 -11.64
N GLY A 594 -11.49 -17.09 -11.14
CA GLY A 594 -10.78 -17.02 -9.87
C GLY A 594 -9.36 -17.61 -9.92
N ILE A 595 -8.52 -17.17 -8.99
CA ILE A 595 -7.27 -17.82 -8.61
C ILE A 595 -7.15 -17.90 -7.09
N PHE A 596 -6.71 -19.05 -6.59
CA PHE A 596 -6.62 -19.38 -5.18
C PHE A 596 -5.25 -20.00 -4.90
N ILE A 597 -4.49 -19.47 -3.94
CA ILE A 597 -3.18 -19.97 -3.56
C ILE A 597 -3.19 -20.40 -2.09
N PHE A 598 -2.84 -21.67 -1.86
CA PHE A 598 -2.76 -22.30 -0.54
C PHE A 598 -1.34 -22.80 -0.29
N VAL A 599 -0.85 -22.66 0.93
CA VAL A 599 0.55 -22.96 1.30
C VAL A 599 0.61 -23.67 2.64
N ARG A 600 1.67 -24.44 2.90
CA ARG A 600 1.93 -24.92 4.26
C ARG A 600 2.34 -23.75 5.17
N PRO A 601 1.85 -23.65 6.43
CA PRO A 601 2.14 -22.53 7.32
C PRO A 601 3.64 -22.22 7.50
N GLU A 602 4.49 -23.25 7.49
CA GLU A 602 5.95 -23.15 7.58
C GLU A 602 6.61 -22.32 6.46
N HIS A 603 5.91 -22.09 5.33
CA HIS A 603 6.39 -21.28 4.21
C HIS A 603 5.82 -19.87 4.20
N ALA A 604 4.86 -19.53 5.07
CA ALA A 604 4.26 -18.19 5.10
C ALA A 604 5.29 -17.08 5.38
N GLU A 605 6.36 -17.37 6.15
CA GLU A 605 7.47 -16.44 6.38
C GLU A 605 8.42 -16.29 5.18
N ARG A 606 8.48 -17.31 4.32
CA ARG A 606 9.33 -17.36 3.11
C ARG A 606 8.68 -16.66 1.92
N ILE A 607 7.35 -16.51 1.96
CA ILE A 607 6.58 -15.91 0.89
C ILE A 607 6.38 -14.42 1.18
N ARG A 608 6.76 -13.59 0.21
CA ARG A 608 6.84 -12.14 0.35
C ARG A 608 6.35 -11.42 -0.90
N ASN A 609 6.05 -10.14 -0.77
CA ASN A 609 5.66 -9.26 -1.88
C ASN A 609 4.46 -9.82 -2.67
N VAL A 610 3.48 -10.38 -1.94
CA VAL A 610 2.27 -10.95 -2.56
C VAL A 610 1.41 -9.81 -3.09
N GLU A 611 1.36 -9.66 -4.41
CA GLU A 611 0.59 -8.63 -5.12
C GLU A 611 -0.38 -9.27 -6.10
N VAL A 612 -1.47 -8.58 -6.44
CA VAL A 612 -2.51 -9.10 -7.32
C VAL A 612 -2.87 -8.11 -8.41
N SER A 613 -3.21 -8.62 -9.59
CA SER A 613 -3.57 -7.83 -10.76
C SER A 613 -4.64 -8.53 -11.58
N MET A 614 -5.50 -7.79 -12.28
CA MET A 614 -6.58 -8.36 -13.10
C MET A 614 -6.78 -7.57 -14.40
N LYS A 615 -7.17 -8.27 -15.47
CA LYS A 615 -7.40 -7.67 -16.78
C LYS A 615 -8.63 -8.30 -17.45
N ARG A 616 -9.56 -7.46 -17.91
CA ARG A 616 -10.73 -7.86 -18.73
C ARG A 616 -10.36 -7.82 -20.21
N THR A 617 -10.91 -8.74 -21.00
CA THR A 617 -10.73 -8.76 -22.46
C THR A 617 -12.04 -8.57 -23.23
N GLY A 618 -13.15 -9.10 -22.73
CA GLY A 618 -14.47 -9.03 -23.37
C GLY A 618 -14.95 -7.62 -23.72
N MET A 619 -15.66 -7.50 -24.86
CA MET A 619 -16.23 -6.25 -25.42
C MET A 619 -15.29 -5.04 -25.33
N GLY A 620 -14.08 -5.17 -25.90
CA GLY A 620 -13.08 -4.11 -25.90
C GLY A 620 -12.54 -3.75 -24.52
N GLY A 621 -12.57 -4.70 -23.58
CA GLY A 621 -12.18 -4.52 -22.18
C GLY A 621 -13.25 -3.88 -21.28
N MET A 622 -14.38 -3.41 -21.82
CA MET A 622 -15.40 -2.70 -21.03
C MET A 622 -16.37 -3.65 -20.30
N ALA A 623 -16.72 -4.80 -20.88
CA ALA A 623 -17.65 -5.75 -20.26
C ALA A 623 -17.46 -7.20 -20.73
N GLY A 624 -17.44 -8.15 -19.78
CA GLY A 624 -17.38 -9.58 -20.08
C GLY A 624 -16.86 -10.42 -18.92
N ASN A 625 -17.08 -11.74 -19.01
CA ASN A 625 -16.55 -12.76 -18.10
C ASN A 625 -15.17 -13.32 -18.54
N LYS A 626 -14.59 -12.79 -19.62
CA LYS A 626 -13.29 -13.21 -20.18
C LYS A 626 -12.17 -12.24 -19.78
N GLY A 627 -10.99 -12.78 -19.55
CA GLY A 627 -9.83 -12.05 -19.03
C GLY A 627 -8.86 -12.93 -18.24
N GLY A 628 -8.02 -12.28 -17.43
CA GLY A 628 -7.06 -12.93 -16.53
C GLY A 628 -7.07 -12.30 -15.14
N VAL A 629 -6.89 -13.13 -14.12
CA VAL A 629 -6.55 -12.75 -12.74
C VAL A 629 -5.21 -13.36 -12.37
N SER A 630 -4.38 -12.61 -11.64
CA SER A 630 -3.01 -13.04 -11.41
C SER A 630 -2.51 -12.67 -10.02
N VAL A 631 -1.66 -13.53 -9.47
CA VAL A 631 -0.90 -13.27 -8.24
C VAL A 631 0.59 -13.26 -8.59
N SER A 632 1.27 -12.19 -8.19
CA SER A 632 2.72 -12.11 -8.12
C SER A 632 3.15 -12.38 -6.67
N LEU A 633 4.25 -13.11 -6.48
CA LEU A 633 4.89 -13.29 -5.17
C LEU A 633 6.39 -13.58 -5.33
N ASN A 634 7.16 -13.39 -4.27
CA ASN A 634 8.48 -13.98 -4.11
C ASN A 634 8.39 -15.17 -3.15
N PHE A 635 9.05 -16.28 -3.49
CA PHE A 635 9.34 -17.39 -2.58
C PHE A 635 10.84 -17.37 -2.29
N ASN A 636 11.22 -17.03 -1.06
CA ASN A 636 12.56 -16.57 -0.70
C ASN A 636 13.00 -15.41 -1.63
N ASP A 637 14.03 -15.61 -2.44
CA ASP A 637 14.58 -14.61 -3.36
C ASP A 637 14.28 -14.90 -4.85
N THR A 638 13.41 -15.87 -5.16
CA THR A 638 12.90 -16.14 -6.52
C THR A 638 11.48 -15.58 -6.68
N SER A 639 11.23 -14.86 -7.77
CA SER A 639 9.91 -14.28 -8.06
C SER A 639 9.08 -15.12 -9.04
N MET A 640 7.79 -15.22 -8.72
CA MET A 640 6.81 -16.08 -9.37
C MET A 640 5.57 -15.26 -9.76
N CYS A 641 5.00 -15.56 -10.92
CA CYS A 641 3.71 -15.01 -11.36
C CYS A 641 2.78 -16.14 -11.80
N PHE A 642 1.56 -16.16 -11.26
CA PHE A 642 0.56 -17.18 -11.55
C PHE A 642 -0.69 -16.52 -12.15
N VAL A 643 -0.96 -16.77 -13.43
CA VAL A 643 -2.07 -16.17 -14.20
C VAL A 643 -3.17 -17.22 -14.42
N SER A 644 -4.33 -17.05 -13.78
CA SER A 644 -5.55 -17.79 -14.09
C SER A 644 -6.35 -17.03 -15.15
N ALA A 645 -6.67 -17.66 -16.27
CA ALA A 645 -7.37 -17.01 -17.38
C ALA A 645 -8.62 -17.75 -17.84
N HIS A 646 -9.52 -16.98 -18.47
CA HIS A 646 -10.60 -17.50 -19.31
C HIS A 646 -10.62 -16.68 -20.60
N LEU A 647 -10.19 -17.27 -21.72
CA LEU A 647 -10.04 -16.58 -23.01
C LEU A 647 -11.31 -16.67 -23.89
N ALA A 648 -11.32 -15.92 -24.99
CA ALA A 648 -12.39 -15.91 -25.98
C ALA A 648 -12.81 -17.30 -26.49
N ALA A 649 -14.09 -17.61 -26.31
CA ALA A 649 -14.71 -18.87 -26.71
C ALA A 649 -15.17 -18.87 -28.18
N GLY A 650 -15.33 -20.06 -28.77
CA GLY A 650 -15.78 -20.24 -30.15
C GLY A 650 -14.67 -20.78 -31.03
N GLU A 651 -15.01 -21.76 -31.88
CA GLU A 651 -14.05 -22.62 -32.58
C GLU A 651 -13.06 -21.84 -33.46
N LYS A 652 -13.58 -20.89 -34.24
CA LYS A 652 -12.81 -20.10 -35.22
C LYS A 652 -12.13 -18.86 -34.62
N ASN A 653 -12.34 -18.57 -33.33
CA ASN A 653 -11.90 -17.32 -32.69
C ASN A 653 -10.43 -17.36 -32.20
N VAL A 654 -9.53 -17.97 -32.99
CA VAL A 654 -8.11 -18.14 -32.65
C VAL A 654 -7.42 -16.78 -32.47
N ASP A 655 -7.63 -15.84 -33.39
CA ASP A 655 -7.09 -14.48 -33.29
C ASP A 655 -7.62 -13.69 -32.09
N GLU A 656 -8.83 -14.02 -31.61
CA GLU A 656 -9.38 -13.40 -30.41
C GLU A 656 -8.68 -13.94 -29.16
N ARG A 657 -8.44 -15.25 -29.06
CA ARG A 657 -7.63 -15.85 -27.98
C ARG A 657 -6.18 -15.34 -27.98
N ASN A 658 -5.58 -15.21 -29.17
CA ASN A 658 -4.25 -14.60 -29.34
C ASN A 658 -4.24 -13.13 -28.88
N ARG A 659 -5.31 -12.37 -29.12
CA ARG A 659 -5.47 -10.97 -28.67
C ARG A 659 -5.69 -10.89 -27.16
N ASP A 660 -6.49 -11.79 -26.60
CA ASP A 660 -6.73 -11.89 -25.16
C ASP A 660 -5.43 -12.17 -24.39
N TYR A 661 -4.65 -13.17 -24.84
CA TYR A 661 -3.32 -13.49 -24.27
C TYR A 661 -2.41 -12.25 -24.18
N ARG A 662 -2.27 -11.50 -25.28
CA ARG A 662 -1.44 -10.27 -25.31
C ARG A 662 -2.03 -9.18 -24.42
N THR A 663 -3.33 -8.95 -24.51
CA THR A 663 -4.06 -7.93 -23.72
C THR A 663 -3.93 -8.16 -22.22
N ILE A 664 -3.92 -9.43 -21.78
CA ILE A 664 -3.66 -9.84 -20.39
C ILE A 664 -2.17 -9.68 -20.05
N THR A 665 -1.25 -10.19 -20.88
CA THR A 665 0.20 -10.15 -20.63
C THR A 665 0.75 -8.72 -20.50
N ASP A 666 0.32 -7.83 -21.39
CA ASP A 666 0.70 -6.40 -21.39
C ASP A 666 -0.16 -5.56 -20.42
N GLY A 667 -1.24 -6.15 -19.90
CA GLY A 667 -2.24 -5.48 -19.08
C GLY A 667 -2.21 -5.79 -17.58
N LEU A 668 -1.47 -6.82 -17.17
CA LEU A 668 -1.25 -7.20 -15.78
C LEU A 668 0.04 -6.55 -15.27
N ASP A 669 -0.14 -5.48 -14.48
CA ASP A 669 0.91 -4.74 -13.79
C ASP A 669 0.93 -5.03 -12.29
N PHE A 670 2.13 -5.15 -11.73
CA PHE A 670 2.44 -5.28 -10.31
C PHE A 670 3.41 -4.16 -9.90
N ARG A 671 2.90 -2.92 -9.88
CA ARG A 671 3.62 -1.68 -9.50
C ARG A 671 4.88 -1.40 -10.33
N GLY A 672 4.81 -1.55 -11.64
CA GLY A 672 5.91 -1.36 -12.57
C GLY A 672 6.70 -2.64 -12.87
N LYS A 673 6.24 -3.80 -12.38
CA LYS A 673 6.71 -5.13 -12.78
C LYS A 673 5.62 -5.83 -13.58
N LEU A 674 5.93 -6.28 -14.80
CA LEU A 674 4.99 -6.99 -15.67
C LEU A 674 5.12 -8.50 -15.52
N VAL A 675 4.17 -9.26 -16.07
CA VAL A 675 4.20 -10.74 -16.09
C VAL A 675 5.54 -11.27 -16.61
N LYS A 676 6.07 -10.66 -17.69
CA LYS A 676 7.33 -11.09 -18.33
C LYS A 676 8.59 -10.87 -17.47
N ASP A 677 8.53 -10.02 -16.45
CA ASP A 677 9.68 -9.61 -15.62
C ASP A 677 9.87 -10.51 -14.38
N HIS A 678 9.19 -11.66 -14.32
CA HIS A 678 9.31 -12.66 -13.27
C HIS A 678 10.21 -13.83 -13.70
N ASP A 679 11.01 -14.34 -12.76
CA ASP A 679 11.92 -15.47 -12.98
C ASP A 679 11.15 -16.70 -13.46
N LEU A 680 10.01 -16.96 -12.81
CA LEU A 680 9.09 -18.06 -13.06
C LEU A 680 7.69 -17.50 -13.35
N VAL A 681 7.04 -18.00 -14.41
CA VAL A 681 5.66 -17.66 -14.76
C VAL A 681 4.89 -18.93 -15.04
N PHE A 682 3.71 -19.06 -14.46
CA PHE A 682 2.74 -20.12 -14.75
C PHE A 682 1.45 -19.48 -15.28
N TRP A 683 0.92 -20.04 -16.35
CA TRP A 683 -0.41 -19.73 -16.87
C TRP A 683 -1.28 -20.97 -16.74
N LEU A 684 -2.50 -20.79 -16.26
CA LEU A 684 -3.48 -21.86 -16.06
C LEU A 684 -4.86 -21.34 -16.44
N GLY A 685 -5.73 -22.19 -16.99
CA GLY A 685 -7.08 -21.73 -17.33
C GLY A 685 -7.84 -22.55 -18.35
N ASP A 686 -9.07 -22.10 -18.60
CA ASP A 686 -9.79 -22.39 -19.84
C ASP A 686 -9.30 -21.39 -20.91
N PHE A 687 -8.35 -21.84 -21.72
CA PHE A 687 -7.81 -21.04 -22.82
C PHE A 687 -8.67 -21.17 -24.09
N ASN A 688 -9.73 -21.98 -24.07
CA ASN A 688 -10.75 -22.14 -25.11
C ASN A 688 -10.27 -22.50 -26.54
N TYR A 689 -8.97 -22.80 -26.73
CA TYR A 689 -8.41 -23.32 -27.98
C TYR A 689 -9.00 -24.71 -28.30
N ARG A 690 -9.15 -25.00 -29.60
CA ARG A 690 -9.80 -26.20 -30.13
C ARG A 690 -8.84 -27.02 -31.00
N ILE A 691 -9.37 -28.10 -31.58
CA ILE A 691 -8.68 -28.95 -32.55
C ILE A 691 -9.17 -28.56 -33.95
N ASN A 692 -8.24 -28.33 -34.89
CA ASN A 692 -8.51 -27.93 -36.27
C ASN A 692 -8.90 -29.14 -37.16
N LEU A 693 -9.93 -29.88 -36.75
CA LEU A 693 -10.52 -31.04 -37.42
C LEU A 693 -12.05 -31.00 -37.29
N THR A 694 -12.78 -31.77 -38.09
CA THR A 694 -14.24 -31.90 -37.93
C THR A 694 -14.60 -32.68 -36.66
N ASN A 695 -15.81 -32.46 -36.13
CA ASN A 695 -16.33 -33.17 -34.96
C ASN A 695 -16.30 -34.71 -35.13
N GLU A 696 -16.54 -35.19 -36.35
CA GLU A 696 -16.54 -36.63 -36.69
C GLU A 696 -15.13 -37.21 -36.61
N GLU A 697 -14.15 -36.57 -37.25
CA GLU A 697 -12.72 -36.94 -37.18
C GLU A 697 -12.22 -36.89 -35.73
N VAL A 698 -12.53 -35.82 -34.98
CA VAL A 698 -12.11 -35.70 -33.58
C VAL A 698 -12.68 -36.84 -32.74
N ARG A 699 -13.97 -37.15 -32.87
CA ARG A 699 -14.59 -38.25 -32.10
C ARG A 699 -14.02 -39.60 -32.49
N ASP A 700 -13.75 -39.86 -33.77
CA ASP A 700 -13.11 -41.09 -34.24
C ASP A 700 -11.70 -41.27 -33.65
N TYR A 701 -10.83 -40.24 -33.74
CA TYR A 701 -9.50 -40.30 -33.14
C TYR A 701 -9.51 -40.40 -31.61
N VAL A 702 -10.45 -39.75 -30.91
CA VAL A 702 -10.61 -39.89 -29.45
C VAL A 702 -11.08 -41.30 -29.07
N ASN A 703 -11.98 -41.91 -29.86
CA ASN A 703 -12.44 -43.28 -29.66
C ASN A 703 -11.32 -44.30 -29.91
N ARG A 704 -10.47 -44.07 -30.92
CA ARG A 704 -9.25 -44.85 -31.20
C ARG A 704 -8.08 -44.53 -30.25
N ASN A 705 -8.25 -43.56 -29.34
CA ASN A 705 -7.24 -43.05 -28.42
C ASN A 705 -5.95 -42.55 -29.10
N GLN A 706 -6.06 -42.03 -30.33
CA GLN A 706 -4.95 -41.51 -31.15
C GLN A 706 -4.63 -40.04 -30.79
N LEU A 707 -4.36 -39.80 -29.50
CA LEU A 707 -4.19 -38.46 -28.93
C LEU A 707 -3.00 -37.69 -29.51
N ASP A 708 -1.88 -38.38 -29.78
CA ASP A 708 -0.70 -37.75 -30.41
C ASP A 708 -1.01 -37.21 -31.82
N HIS A 709 -1.95 -37.82 -32.55
CA HIS A 709 -2.37 -37.34 -33.87
C HIS A 709 -3.29 -36.13 -33.76
N LEU A 710 -4.25 -36.15 -32.83
CA LEU A 710 -5.11 -34.99 -32.52
C LEU A 710 -4.31 -33.76 -32.10
N TYR A 711 -3.21 -33.95 -31.36
CA TYR A 711 -2.36 -32.86 -30.90
C TYR A 711 -1.64 -32.11 -32.04
N LEU A 712 -1.44 -32.75 -33.20
CA LEU A 712 -0.90 -32.08 -34.40
C LEU A 712 -1.83 -30.99 -34.94
N TYR A 713 -3.12 -31.04 -34.59
CA TYR A 713 -4.16 -30.10 -34.98
C TYR A 713 -4.64 -29.23 -33.81
N ASP A 714 -3.99 -29.28 -32.64
CA ASP A 714 -4.34 -28.43 -31.51
C ASP A 714 -3.93 -26.97 -31.76
N GLN A 715 -4.90 -26.06 -31.70
CA GLN A 715 -4.67 -24.64 -32.00
C GLN A 715 -3.68 -23.97 -31.04
N LEU A 716 -3.58 -24.41 -29.78
CA LEU A 716 -2.61 -23.84 -28.83
C LEU A 716 -1.20 -24.35 -29.12
N HIS A 717 -1.05 -25.61 -29.54
CA HIS A 717 0.22 -26.13 -30.04
C HIS A 717 0.72 -25.31 -31.24
N GLU A 718 -0.15 -25.10 -32.23
CA GLU A 718 0.11 -24.31 -33.43
C GLU A 718 0.51 -22.87 -33.08
N MET A 719 -0.32 -22.15 -32.31
CA MET A 719 -0.05 -20.75 -31.96
C MET A 719 1.19 -20.56 -31.05
N ARG A 720 1.60 -21.57 -30.29
CA ARG A 720 2.85 -21.56 -29.51
C ARG A 720 4.08 -21.82 -30.36
N LYS A 721 4.00 -22.81 -31.26
CA LYS A 721 5.07 -23.20 -32.19
C LYS A 721 5.44 -22.04 -33.11
N ASP A 722 4.44 -21.29 -33.57
CA ASP A 722 4.60 -20.17 -34.50
C ASP A 722 4.84 -18.81 -33.78
N GLY A 723 4.95 -18.82 -32.44
CA GLY A 723 5.19 -17.63 -31.62
C GLY A 723 4.01 -16.65 -31.53
N ALA A 724 2.85 -16.98 -32.12
CA ALA A 724 1.67 -16.12 -32.15
C ALA A 724 1.10 -15.84 -30.75
N ALA A 725 1.11 -16.82 -29.84
CA ALA A 725 0.74 -16.66 -28.44
C ALA A 725 1.57 -17.60 -27.55
N PHE A 726 1.75 -17.22 -26.28
CA PHE A 726 2.52 -18.00 -25.29
C PHE A 726 3.96 -18.36 -25.76
N GLU A 727 4.61 -17.45 -26.49
CA GLU A 727 6.01 -17.59 -26.90
C GLU A 727 6.93 -17.88 -25.69
N GLY A 728 7.81 -18.88 -25.84
CA GLY A 728 8.72 -19.31 -24.77
C GLY A 728 8.08 -20.08 -23.61
N PHE A 729 6.76 -20.34 -23.62
CA PHE A 729 6.11 -21.20 -22.63
C PHE A 729 6.15 -22.68 -23.03
N HIS A 730 6.47 -23.52 -22.04
CA HIS A 730 6.42 -24.98 -22.09
C HIS A 730 5.05 -25.51 -21.66
N GLU A 731 4.77 -26.75 -22.06
CA GLU A 731 3.61 -27.56 -21.63
C GLU A 731 4.06 -29.01 -21.45
N GLY A 732 3.36 -29.77 -20.62
CA GLY A 732 3.61 -31.21 -20.49
C GLY A 732 3.07 -31.99 -21.70
N PRO A 733 3.60 -33.19 -21.99
CA PRO A 733 3.01 -34.08 -22.98
C PRO A 733 1.58 -34.46 -22.58
N ILE A 734 0.61 -34.20 -23.44
CA ILE A 734 -0.82 -34.39 -23.16
C ILE A 734 -1.16 -35.87 -23.38
N ARG A 735 -1.22 -36.63 -22.29
CA ARG A 735 -1.50 -38.09 -22.32
C ARG A 735 -2.95 -38.43 -21.99
N PHE A 736 -3.80 -37.42 -21.83
CA PHE A 736 -5.19 -37.53 -21.43
C PHE A 736 -6.15 -37.09 -22.54
N LYS A 737 -7.35 -37.64 -22.58
CA LYS A 737 -8.39 -37.31 -23.58
C LYS A 737 -8.84 -35.84 -23.47
N PRO A 738 -9.35 -35.22 -24.56
CA PRO A 738 -9.92 -33.87 -24.56
C PRO A 738 -10.82 -33.59 -23.36
N THR A 739 -10.58 -32.46 -22.68
CA THR A 739 -11.20 -32.09 -21.40
C THR A 739 -12.63 -31.57 -21.57
N TYR A 740 -12.99 -31.16 -22.78
CA TYR A 740 -14.27 -30.58 -23.18
C TYR A 740 -14.76 -31.25 -24.47
N LYS A 741 -16.05 -31.26 -24.82
CA LYS A 741 -17.22 -30.91 -24.00
C LYS A 741 -17.97 -32.19 -23.64
N TYR A 742 -18.27 -32.39 -22.37
CA TYR A 742 -19.06 -33.51 -21.88
C TYR A 742 -20.56 -33.20 -21.76
N ASP A 743 -21.37 -34.24 -21.56
CA ASP A 743 -22.70 -34.13 -20.98
C ASP A 743 -22.59 -34.35 -19.46
N ASN A 744 -23.06 -33.37 -18.67
CA ASN A 744 -22.88 -33.34 -17.21
C ASN A 744 -23.34 -34.65 -16.55
N GLY A 745 -22.52 -35.19 -15.66
CA GLY A 745 -22.74 -36.48 -15.00
C GLY A 745 -22.26 -37.70 -15.78
N THR A 746 -21.62 -37.54 -16.95
CA THR A 746 -21.24 -38.65 -17.84
C THR A 746 -19.82 -38.53 -18.40
N ASP A 747 -19.32 -39.62 -19.02
CA ASP A 747 -18.15 -39.63 -19.91
C ASP A 747 -18.52 -39.48 -21.41
N THR A 748 -19.78 -39.14 -21.72
CA THR A 748 -20.24 -38.89 -23.08
C THR A 748 -19.84 -37.48 -23.52
N TYR A 749 -19.29 -37.35 -24.73
CA TYR A 749 -19.03 -36.04 -25.34
C TYR A 749 -20.30 -35.48 -25.98
N ASP A 750 -20.60 -34.20 -25.67
CA ASP A 750 -21.76 -33.38 -26.05
C ASP A 750 -22.73 -34.04 -27.04
N SER A 751 -23.79 -34.65 -26.53
CA SER A 751 -24.87 -35.28 -27.31
C SER A 751 -26.04 -34.33 -27.59
N GLY A 752 -25.94 -33.05 -27.19
CA GLY A 752 -26.96 -32.04 -27.45
C GLY A 752 -26.97 -31.56 -28.92
N GLU A 753 -27.98 -30.77 -29.29
CA GLU A 753 -28.20 -30.27 -30.68
C GLU A 753 -26.99 -29.55 -31.31
N LYS A 754 -26.10 -28.99 -30.48
CA LYS A 754 -24.90 -28.26 -30.91
C LYS A 754 -23.67 -29.15 -31.07
N ALA A 755 -23.76 -30.41 -30.61
CA ALA A 755 -22.81 -31.51 -30.77
C ALA A 755 -21.35 -31.08 -30.93
N ARG A 756 -20.82 -30.31 -29.96
CA ARG A 756 -19.52 -29.67 -30.10
C ARG A 756 -18.40 -30.70 -30.26
N ALA A 757 -17.41 -30.34 -31.07
CA ALA A 757 -16.17 -31.10 -31.21
C ALA A 757 -15.43 -31.15 -29.86
N PRO A 758 -14.92 -32.32 -29.45
CA PRO A 758 -14.04 -32.42 -28.30
C PRO A 758 -12.79 -31.52 -28.45
N ALA A 759 -12.33 -30.93 -27.36
CA ALA A 759 -11.13 -30.08 -27.32
C ALA A 759 -10.44 -30.14 -25.95
N TRP A 760 -9.15 -29.82 -25.93
CA TRP A 760 -8.39 -29.57 -24.70
C TRP A 760 -8.39 -28.07 -24.41
N THR A 761 -9.52 -27.58 -23.90
CA THR A 761 -9.70 -26.18 -23.50
C THR A 761 -8.91 -25.81 -22.25
N ASP A 762 -8.73 -26.79 -21.36
CA ASP A 762 -8.18 -26.63 -20.00
C ASP A 762 -6.69 -26.95 -20.01
N ARG A 763 -5.86 -26.00 -19.56
CA ARG A 763 -4.42 -25.97 -19.84
C ARG A 763 -3.58 -25.48 -18.67
N VAL A 764 -2.34 -25.97 -18.56
CA VAL A 764 -1.29 -25.42 -17.68
C VAL A 764 0.02 -25.27 -18.44
N LEU A 765 0.53 -24.05 -18.51
CA LEU A 765 1.76 -23.65 -19.20
C LEU A 765 2.74 -23.01 -18.21
N TRP A 766 4.05 -23.12 -18.46
CA TRP A 766 5.06 -22.46 -17.62
C TRP A 766 6.26 -21.94 -18.41
N ARG A 767 6.94 -20.93 -17.85
CA ARG A 767 8.14 -20.29 -18.40
C ARG A 767 9.09 -19.94 -17.25
N GLY A 768 10.34 -20.37 -17.34
CA GLY A 768 11.37 -20.12 -16.31
C GLY A 768 12.45 -21.19 -16.34
N ARG A 769 13.54 -20.96 -15.60
CA ARG A 769 14.61 -21.96 -15.40
C ARG A 769 14.39 -22.69 -14.07
N GLY A 770 14.83 -23.94 -13.96
CA GLY A 770 14.71 -24.71 -12.71
C GLY A 770 13.29 -25.20 -12.39
N ILE A 771 12.38 -25.23 -13.36
CA ILE A 771 11.06 -25.88 -13.26
C ILE A 771 11.17 -27.27 -13.90
N ASN A 772 10.88 -28.30 -13.12
CA ASN A 772 10.88 -29.71 -13.51
C ASN A 772 9.45 -30.27 -13.40
N LEU A 773 8.88 -30.75 -14.50
CA LEU A 773 7.53 -31.32 -14.51
C LEU A 773 7.55 -32.74 -13.94
N LEU A 774 6.78 -32.98 -12.89
CA LEU A 774 6.61 -34.28 -12.24
C LEU A 774 5.40 -35.06 -12.77
N GLU A 775 4.31 -34.36 -13.07
CA GLU A 775 3.01 -34.92 -13.45
C GLU A 775 2.23 -33.89 -14.28
N TYR A 776 1.56 -34.29 -15.37
CA TYR A 776 0.59 -33.45 -16.10
C TYR A 776 -0.57 -34.33 -16.55
N ASP A 777 -1.74 -34.16 -15.94
CA ASP A 777 -2.88 -35.04 -16.14
C ASP A 777 -4.21 -34.33 -15.84
N ARG A 778 -5.32 -34.94 -16.23
CA ARG A 778 -6.67 -34.55 -15.82
C ARG A 778 -7.18 -35.40 -14.65
N ALA A 779 -8.33 -35.03 -14.09
CA ALA A 779 -9.06 -35.90 -13.17
C ALA A 779 -10.52 -36.08 -13.60
N GLU A 780 -11.07 -37.27 -13.38
CA GLU A 780 -12.46 -37.59 -13.72
C GLU A 780 -13.42 -37.08 -12.63
N LEU A 781 -13.77 -35.81 -12.77
CA LEU A 781 -14.85 -35.11 -12.07
C LEU A 781 -16.00 -34.84 -13.06
N TYR A 782 -17.24 -34.93 -12.60
CA TYR A 782 -18.41 -35.14 -13.46
C TYR A 782 -19.50 -34.06 -13.39
N SER A 783 -19.43 -33.12 -12.44
CA SER A 783 -20.46 -32.06 -12.29
C SER A 783 -20.49 -31.04 -13.43
N SER A 784 -19.38 -30.88 -14.14
CA SER A 784 -19.15 -29.93 -15.25
C SER A 784 -19.08 -30.64 -16.61
N ASP A 785 -19.25 -29.88 -17.70
CA ASP A 785 -18.96 -30.32 -19.07
C ASP A 785 -17.46 -30.23 -19.42
N HIS A 786 -16.64 -29.79 -18.47
CA HIS A 786 -15.17 -29.84 -18.50
C HIS A 786 -14.62 -30.89 -17.52
N ARG A 787 -13.40 -31.37 -17.79
CA ARG A 787 -12.56 -32.14 -16.86
C ARG A 787 -11.42 -31.26 -16.32
N PRO A 788 -11.20 -31.20 -14.99
CA PRO A 788 -10.12 -30.43 -14.40
C PRO A 788 -8.74 -30.97 -14.77
N VAL A 789 -7.74 -30.09 -14.88
CA VAL A 789 -6.35 -30.42 -15.21
C VAL A 789 -5.43 -30.04 -14.05
N ARG A 790 -4.35 -30.80 -13.84
CA ARG A 790 -3.25 -30.46 -12.92
C ARG A 790 -1.89 -30.65 -13.58
N GLY A 791 -0.96 -29.74 -13.28
CA GLY A 791 0.48 -29.93 -13.41
C GLY A 791 1.11 -29.95 -12.02
N ALA A 792 1.96 -30.93 -11.74
CA ALA A 792 2.79 -30.98 -10.54
C ALA A 792 4.25 -30.72 -10.92
N PHE A 793 4.91 -29.85 -10.16
CA PHE A 793 6.24 -29.32 -10.50
C PHE A 793 7.17 -29.37 -9.30
N GLU A 794 8.43 -29.75 -9.53
CA GLU A 794 9.54 -29.46 -8.64
C GLU A 794 10.21 -28.17 -9.14
N VAL A 795 10.42 -27.19 -8.26
CA VAL A 795 10.83 -25.82 -8.61
C VAL A 795 12.03 -25.39 -7.76
N GLU A 796 13.13 -25.01 -8.41
CA GLU A 796 14.29 -24.42 -7.74
C GLU A 796 14.06 -22.96 -7.37
N CYS A 797 14.14 -22.63 -6.08
CA CYS A 797 14.07 -21.29 -5.53
C CYS A 797 15.43 -20.86 -4.98
N LEU A 798 15.88 -19.67 -5.33
CA LEU A 798 17.08 -19.03 -4.78
C LEU A 798 16.81 -18.54 -3.35
N VAL A 799 17.81 -18.69 -2.49
CA VAL A 799 17.85 -18.10 -1.14
C VAL A 799 19.14 -17.32 -1.01
N ILE A 800 19.07 -16.07 -0.56
CA ILE A 800 20.22 -15.18 -0.36
C ILE A 800 20.39 -14.91 1.13
N ASP A 801 21.52 -15.35 1.69
CA ASP A 801 21.98 -14.94 3.02
C ASP A 801 22.42 -13.48 2.96
N ARG A 802 21.46 -12.58 3.21
CA ARG A 802 21.65 -11.12 3.12
C ARG A 802 22.72 -10.61 4.11
N PRO A 803 22.75 -11.03 5.39
CA PRO A 803 23.86 -10.71 6.30
C PRO A 803 25.23 -11.16 5.79
N LYS A 804 25.38 -12.39 5.28
CA LYS A 804 26.65 -12.90 4.76
C LYS A 804 27.07 -12.22 3.46
N ARG A 805 26.12 -11.95 2.55
CA ARG A 805 26.32 -11.15 1.34
C ARG A 805 26.84 -9.75 1.71
N GLU A 806 26.23 -9.10 2.69
CA GLU A 806 26.66 -7.78 3.14
C GLU A 806 28.03 -7.81 3.81
N LYS A 807 28.32 -8.84 4.62
CA LYS A 807 29.64 -9.01 5.23
C LYS A 807 30.73 -9.19 4.17
N ILE A 808 30.54 -10.11 3.21
CA ILE A 808 31.50 -10.33 2.11
C ILE A 808 31.71 -9.04 1.31
N ARG A 809 30.63 -8.30 1.02
CA ARG A 809 30.70 -6.99 0.36
C ARG A 809 31.53 -5.98 1.15
N SER A 810 31.23 -5.83 2.45
CA SER A 810 31.94 -4.92 3.36
C SER A 810 33.43 -5.26 3.48
N ASP A 811 33.77 -6.55 3.57
CA ASP A 811 35.14 -7.01 3.70
C ASP A 811 35.93 -6.87 2.38
N LEU A 812 35.27 -7.04 1.22
CA LEU A 812 35.85 -6.72 -0.10
C LEU A 812 36.15 -5.22 -0.26
N TYR A 813 35.25 -4.33 0.18
CA TYR A 813 35.50 -2.88 0.18
C TYR A 813 36.71 -2.51 1.07
N LYS A 814 36.75 -3.00 2.31
CA LYS A 814 37.87 -2.75 3.25
C LYS A 814 39.22 -3.21 2.67
N ALA A 815 39.26 -4.40 2.09
CA ALA A 815 40.49 -4.96 1.53
C ALA A 815 41.05 -4.10 0.38
N ARG A 816 40.20 -3.66 -0.55
CA ARG A 816 40.61 -2.87 -1.72
C ARG A 816 40.88 -1.39 -1.40
N ALA A 817 40.13 -0.80 -0.46
CA ALA A 817 40.41 0.53 0.07
C ALA A 817 41.79 0.61 0.74
N GLY A 818 42.23 -0.47 1.39
CA GLY A 818 43.59 -0.60 1.93
C GLY A 818 44.69 -0.48 0.88
N THR A 819 44.54 -1.14 -0.27
CA THR A 819 45.50 -1.04 -1.39
C THR A 819 45.47 0.30 -2.12
N SER A 820 44.31 0.97 -2.17
CA SER A 820 44.16 2.25 -2.89
C SER A 820 45.05 3.37 -2.31
N LYS A 821 45.45 3.28 -1.04
CA LYS A 821 46.37 4.24 -0.38
C LYS A 821 47.77 4.33 -1.03
N ASN A 822 48.15 3.40 -1.89
CA ASN A 822 49.39 3.48 -2.68
C ASN A 822 49.25 4.29 -3.98
N ILE A 823 48.03 4.70 -4.38
CA ILE A 823 47.82 5.64 -5.48
C ILE A 823 47.92 7.06 -4.91
N SER A 824 49.11 7.66 -5.01
CA SER A 824 49.36 9.01 -4.48
C SER A 824 48.59 10.06 -5.29
N ILE A 825 47.62 10.73 -4.65
CA ILE A 825 46.92 11.88 -5.20
C ILE A 825 47.88 13.09 -5.21
N LYS A 826 48.77 13.13 -6.22
CA LYS A 826 49.73 14.21 -6.46
C LYS A 826 49.62 14.85 -7.85
N ASP A 827 49.00 14.17 -8.81
CA ASP A 827 48.84 14.66 -10.19
C ASP A 827 47.46 15.30 -10.48
N SER A 828 46.53 15.27 -9.53
CA SER A 828 45.29 16.03 -9.62
C SER A 828 45.57 17.52 -9.38
N LYS A 829 45.54 18.33 -10.44
CA LYS A 829 45.56 19.80 -10.32
C LYS A 829 44.43 20.23 -9.37
N PRO A 830 44.67 21.21 -8.46
CA PRO A 830 43.62 21.72 -7.59
C PRO A 830 42.48 22.29 -8.43
N ALA A 831 41.24 22.10 -7.95
CA ALA A 831 40.07 22.72 -8.56
C ALA A 831 40.24 24.26 -8.56
N PRO A 832 39.77 24.97 -9.61
CA PRO A 832 39.86 26.42 -9.65
C PRO A 832 39.12 27.02 -8.45
N ALA A 833 39.79 27.89 -7.71
CA ALA A 833 39.22 28.51 -6.53
C ALA A 833 37.91 29.25 -6.87
N LEU A 834 36.86 29.00 -6.07
CA LEU A 834 35.62 29.75 -6.19
C LEU A 834 35.90 31.24 -5.97
N PRO A 835 35.34 32.15 -6.79
CA PRO A 835 35.52 33.58 -6.58
C PRO A 835 34.94 33.96 -5.21
N PRO A 836 35.58 34.90 -4.48
CA PRO A 836 35.12 35.29 -3.14
C PRO A 836 33.67 35.78 -3.19
N ARG A 837 32.89 35.42 -2.17
CA ARG A 837 31.51 35.91 -2.01
C ARG A 837 31.54 37.44 -2.05
N ARG A 838 30.76 38.05 -2.95
CA ARG A 838 30.51 39.49 -2.91
C ARG A 838 29.64 39.78 -1.70
N ASP A 839 30.11 40.68 -0.83
CA ASP A 839 29.31 41.22 0.26
C ASP A 839 28.15 42.04 -0.31
N ASN A 840 26.93 41.51 -0.22
CA ASN A 840 25.71 42.24 -0.58
C ASN A 840 25.35 43.28 0.50
N LYS A 841 26.18 44.31 0.67
CA LYS A 841 25.74 45.58 1.24
C LYS A 841 24.83 46.25 0.20
N LEU A 842 23.53 46.32 0.50
CA LEU A 842 22.58 47.04 -0.36
C LEU A 842 22.93 48.54 -0.41
N PRO A 843 23.12 49.14 -1.60
CA PRO A 843 23.05 50.58 -1.76
C PRO A 843 21.59 51.05 -1.65
N SER A 844 21.38 52.21 -1.04
CA SER A 844 20.08 52.87 -0.95
C SER A 844 19.60 53.41 -2.30
N ASN A 845 18.28 53.52 -2.48
CA ASN A 845 17.65 54.15 -3.64
C ASN A 845 18.18 55.57 -3.93
N SER A 846 18.53 55.84 -5.18
CA SER A 846 18.48 57.19 -5.77
C SER A 846 18.22 57.09 -7.27
N SER A 847 17.40 57.99 -7.80
CA SER A 847 16.86 57.97 -9.17
C SER A 847 17.62 58.88 -10.14
N ASN A 848 17.86 58.41 -11.37
CA ASN A 848 17.39 59.11 -12.58
C ASN A 848 17.58 58.29 -13.89
N PRO A 849 16.79 58.58 -14.95
CA PRO A 849 16.89 57.95 -16.26
C PRO A 849 17.70 58.80 -17.27
N ASN A 850 17.84 58.26 -18.49
CA ASN A 850 18.35 58.88 -19.73
C ASN A 850 19.87 59.16 -19.82
N MET A 851 20.55 58.44 -20.70
CA MET A 851 21.13 59.03 -21.93
C MET A 851 21.72 57.95 -22.88
N PHE A 852 21.24 57.91 -24.12
CA PHE A 852 22.06 57.57 -25.29
C PHE A 852 22.38 58.90 -26.01
N PRO A 853 23.55 59.03 -26.65
CA PRO A 853 23.49 59.17 -28.12
C PRO A 853 24.64 58.53 -28.91
N THR A 854 24.36 58.42 -30.21
CA THR A 854 25.21 58.33 -31.44
C THR A 854 26.67 58.80 -31.42
N SER A 855 27.56 58.41 -32.36
CA SER A 855 27.65 57.28 -33.32
C SER A 855 28.99 57.36 -34.12
N ASN A 856 29.35 56.26 -34.82
CA ASN A 856 30.28 56.14 -35.95
C ASN A 856 31.78 56.52 -35.79
N GLY A 857 32.68 55.55 -36.04
CA GLY A 857 34.12 55.84 -36.17
C GLY A 857 35.09 54.66 -36.37
N GLY A 858 34.96 53.88 -37.46
CA GLY A 858 36.10 53.13 -38.03
C GLY A 858 36.15 51.58 -37.93
N VAL A 859 36.47 50.97 -39.07
CA VAL A 859 37.06 49.62 -39.30
C VAL A 859 36.38 48.39 -38.65
N VAL A 860 35.75 47.57 -39.50
CA VAL A 860 35.38 46.17 -39.19
C VAL A 860 36.49 45.22 -39.66
N LEU A 861 37.01 44.40 -38.75
CA LEU A 861 37.84 43.22 -39.07
C LEU A 861 37.12 41.94 -38.61
N LYS A 862 37.20 40.89 -39.44
CA LYS A 862 36.47 39.64 -39.27
C LYS A 862 37.24 38.69 -38.34
N THR A 863 36.55 38.08 -37.38
CA THR A 863 37.00 36.84 -36.71
C THR A 863 36.16 35.64 -37.21
N PRO A 864 36.72 34.42 -37.30
CA PRO A 864 36.05 33.29 -37.95
C PRO A 864 35.10 32.52 -37.01
N PRO A 865 34.11 31.78 -37.55
CA PRO A 865 33.29 30.86 -36.76
C PRO A 865 34.09 29.63 -36.31
N ILE A 866 33.76 29.11 -35.12
CA ILE A 866 34.33 27.87 -34.56
C ILE A 866 33.68 26.67 -35.28
N PRO A 867 34.44 25.64 -35.72
CA PRO A 867 33.91 24.53 -36.51
C PRO A 867 33.14 23.47 -35.69
N PRO A 868 32.19 22.75 -36.32
CA PRO A 868 31.46 21.65 -35.68
C PRO A 868 32.29 20.36 -35.60
N PRO A 869 32.01 19.45 -34.65
CA PRO A 869 32.67 18.15 -34.56
C PRO A 869 32.30 17.25 -35.74
N SER A 870 33.30 16.71 -36.43
CA SER A 870 33.10 15.88 -37.64
C SER A 870 32.92 14.40 -37.32
N ARG A 871 31.99 13.75 -38.04
CA ARG A 871 31.94 12.28 -38.11
C ARG A 871 32.98 11.78 -39.11
N LYS A 872 33.75 10.76 -38.72
CA LYS A 872 34.12 9.66 -39.62
C LYS A 872 33.94 8.35 -38.87
N ALA A 873 33.39 7.37 -39.56
CA ALA A 873 33.30 5.99 -39.12
C ALA A 873 33.68 5.11 -40.30
N ASN A 874 34.49 4.09 -40.04
CA ASN A 874 34.50 2.78 -40.70
C ASN A 874 35.63 1.94 -40.08
N ASP A 875 35.27 0.74 -39.62
CA ASP A 875 35.97 -0.53 -39.89
C ASP A 875 35.63 -1.55 -38.80
N TYR A 876 34.56 -2.31 -39.01
CA TYR A 876 34.38 -3.73 -38.65
C TYR A 876 33.16 -4.27 -39.42
N PRO A 877 33.07 -5.59 -39.74
CA PRO A 877 32.30 -6.07 -40.87
C PRO A 877 30.79 -6.25 -40.62
N THR A 878 30.00 -6.05 -41.66
CA THR A 878 28.57 -6.38 -41.73
C THR A 878 28.32 -7.69 -42.50
N VAL A 879 27.44 -8.53 -41.94
CA VAL A 879 26.75 -9.64 -42.63
C VAL A 879 25.25 -9.49 -42.29
N PRO A 880 24.31 -9.65 -43.23
CA PRO A 880 23.08 -8.85 -43.20
C PRO A 880 21.88 -9.53 -42.51
N ALA A 881 21.03 -8.69 -41.90
CA ALA A 881 19.65 -9.04 -41.58
C ALA A 881 18.72 -8.48 -42.68
N THR A 882 18.34 -9.32 -43.65
CA THR A 882 17.26 -9.01 -44.59
C THR A 882 15.92 -9.42 -44.00
N TYR A 883 14.96 -8.50 -43.93
CA TYR A 883 13.75 -8.54 -44.77
C TYR A 883 12.90 -7.28 -44.55
N ALA A 884 12.33 -6.74 -45.62
CA ALA A 884 11.63 -5.46 -45.61
C ALA A 884 10.14 -5.63 -45.27
N ARG A 885 9.54 -4.55 -44.73
CA ARG A 885 8.14 -4.22 -45.00
C ARG A 885 8.11 -3.14 -46.06
N GLU A 886 7.50 -3.43 -47.20
CA GLU A 886 7.14 -2.42 -48.18
C GLU A 886 5.73 -1.88 -47.85
N ASP A 887 5.57 -0.56 -47.91
CA ASP A 887 4.25 0.07 -48.01
C ASP A 887 3.67 -0.14 -49.40
N LEU A 888 2.33 -0.11 -49.53
CA LEU A 888 1.64 0.84 -50.43
C LEU A 888 0.11 0.77 -50.35
N GLY A 889 -0.49 1.80 -49.73
CA GLY A 889 -1.47 2.63 -50.41
C GLY A 889 -2.97 2.36 -50.26
N ARG A 890 -3.67 3.32 -49.63
CA ARG A 890 -4.78 4.03 -50.29
C ARG A 890 -4.96 5.46 -49.76
N LYS A 891 -5.55 6.31 -50.60
CA LYS A 891 -5.56 7.78 -50.50
C LYS A 891 -6.54 8.31 -49.43
N PRO A 892 -6.27 9.47 -48.80
CA PRO A 892 -7.31 10.29 -48.20
C PRO A 892 -8.13 11.02 -49.28
N THR A 893 -9.39 11.32 -48.99
CA THR A 893 -10.28 12.18 -49.79
C THR A 893 -10.84 13.30 -48.93
N GLU A 894 -11.08 14.47 -49.54
CA GLU A 894 -11.51 15.69 -48.85
C GLU A 894 -12.91 15.60 -48.25
N ALA A 895 -13.12 16.31 -47.13
CA ALA A 895 -14.44 16.74 -46.67
C ALA A 895 -14.33 18.19 -46.15
N LYS A 896 -15.27 19.05 -46.54
CA LYS A 896 -15.28 20.49 -46.20
C LYS A 896 -15.95 20.74 -44.83
N PRO A 897 -15.57 21.82 -44.12
CA PRO A 897 -16.21 22.19 -42.85
C PRO A 897 -17.63 22.73 -43.06
N VAL A 898 -18.49 22.53 -42.05
CA VAL A 898 -19.81 23.17 -41.95
C VAL A 898 -19.94 23.84 -40.58
N ALA A 899 -20.59 25.00 -40.55
CA ALA A 899 -20.50 25.99 -39.47
C ALA A 899 -21.05 25.54 -38.11
N SER A 900 -20.44 26.06 -37.06
CA SER A 900 -21.05 26.20 -35.74
C SER A 900 -22.21 27.19 -35.78
N ASN A 901 -23.39 26.79 -35.34
CA ASN A 901 -24.50 27.71 -35.07
C ASN A 901 -24.82 27.72 -33.57
N VAL A 902 -24.81 28.91 -32.97
CA VAL A 902 -25.25 29.14 -31.60
C VAL A 902 -26.76 29.38 -31.61
N GLY A 903 -27.50 28.65 -30.77
CA GLY A 903 -28.94 28.82 -30.57
C GLY A 903 -29.26 28.86 -29.08
N SER A 904 -29.90 29.94 -28.62
CA SER A 904 -30.19 30.19 -27.20
C SER A 904 -31.69 30.10 -26.89
N ASN A 905 -31.98 29.77 -25.63
CA ASN A 905 -33.28 29.91 -24.95
C ASN A 905 -34.47 29.07 -25.45
N ALA A 906 -34.91 28.12 -24.61
CA ALA A 906 -36.28 28.08 -24.10
C ALA A 906 -36.34 27.30 -22.78
N SER A 907 -37.25 27.68 -21.89
CA SER A 907 -37.59 26.94 -20.66
C SER A 907 -38.93 26.22 -20.83
N LEU A 908 -39.19 25.16 -20.05
CA LEU A 908 -40.39 25.07 -19.18
C LEU A 908 -40.48 23.77 -18.36
N ALA A 909 -41.42 23.80 -17.41
CA ALA A 909 -42.18 22.68 -16.82
C ALA A 909 -41.45 21.66 -15.93
N SER A 910 -41.72 21.79 -14.63
CA SER A 910 -41.70 20.70 -13.64
C SER A 910 -42.85 19.70 -13.86
N THR A 911 -42.63 18.42 -13.56
CA THR A 911 -43.70 17.46 -13.27
C THR A 911 -43.36 16.62 -12.03
N THR A 912 -44.35 16.39 -11.17
CA THR A 912 -44.21 15.70 -9.89
C THR A 912 -44.75 14.27 -9.95
N SER A 913 -43.99 13.33 -9.38
CA SER A 913 -44.49 12.04 -8.88
C SER A 913 -43.65 11.67 -7.66
N ALA A 914 -44.22 11.80 -6.46
CA ALA A 914 -45.04 10.79 -5.79
C ALA A 914 -44.16 9.69 -5.13
N ALA A 915 -43.93 9.84 -3.82
CA ALA A 915 -43.14 8.89 -3.04
C ALA A 915 -43.93 7.61 -2.75
N THR A 916 -43.24 6.46 -2.70
CA THR A 916 -43.81 5.20 -2.20
C THR A 916 -42.95 4.67 -1.06
N THR A 917 -43.42 4.86 0.17
CA THR A 917 -42.80 4.33 1.38
C THR A 917 -43.05 2.82 1.47
N ILE A 918 -41.99 2.02 1.59
CA ILE A 918 -42.11 0.58 1.92
C ILE A 918 -41.43 0.35 3.26
N SER A 919 -42.20 -0.18 4.22
CA SER A 919 -41.78 -0.49 5.58
C SER A 919 -41.42 -1.97 5.72
N TYR A 920 -40.44 -2.28 6.56
CA TYR A 920 -40.06 -3.64 6.93
C TYR A 920 -40.73 -4.05 8.26
N PRO A 921 -41.51 -5.15 8.31
CA PRO A 921 -41.87 -5.83 9.55
C PRO A 921 -40.69 -6.70 10.05
N PRO A 922 -40.67 -7.10 11.35
CA PRO A 922 -39.44 -7.55 12.01
C PRO A 922 -39.13 -9.04 11.84
N VAL A 923 -37.83 -9.36 11.86
CA VAL A 923 -37.33 -10.74 12.07
C VAL A 923 -37.27 -11.00 13.58
N GLN A 924 -38.02 -11.99 14.06
CA GLN A 924 -37.82 -12.55 15.40
C GLN A 924 -36.75 -13.62 15.36
N SER A 925 -35.82 -13.58 16.31
CA SER A 925 -34.78 -14.59 16.51
C SER A 925 -35.19 -15.58 17.61
N SER A 926 -34.91 -16.86 17.40
CA SER A 926 -34.78 -17.83 18.49
C SER A 926 -33.78 -18.91 18.10
N PHE A 927 -32.82 -19.18 19.00
CA PHE A 927 -31.93 -20.33 18.94
C PHE A 927 -32.30 -21.25 20.09
N ALA A 928 -32.39 -22.55 19.81
CA ALA A 928 -32.44 -23.61 20.82
C ALA A 928 -31.50 -24.75 20.37
N ARG A 929 -30.95 -25.47 21.35
CA ARG A 929 -29.96 -26.53 21.17
C ARG A 929 -30.60 -27.91 21.16
N GLU A 930 -29.83 -28.90 20.65
CA GLU A 930 -29.67 -30.31 21.08
C GLU A 930 -30.94 -31.06 21.59
N ASP A 931 -31.24 -32.30 21.18
CA ASP A 931 -30.31 -33.43 21.28
C ASP A 931 -30.78 -34.74 20.57
N LEU A 932 -29.90 -35.76 20.55
CA LEU A 932 -30.13 -37.23 20.49
C LEU A 932 -30.98 -37.93 19.38
N ARG A 933 -30.24 -38.61 18.49
CA ARG A 933 -30.33 -40.05 18.11
C ARG A 933 -31.44 -40.65 17.19
N THR A 934 -30.96 -41.69 16.47
CA THR A 934 -31.61 -42.92 15.96
C THR A 934 -32.41 -42.95 14.64
N ASN A 935 -31.89 -43.81 13.75
CA ASN A 935 -32.42 -44.41 12.52
C ASN A 935 -33.93 -44.79 12.48
N VAL A 936 -34.55 -44.85 11.28
CA VAL A 936 -35.14 -46.07 10.65
C VAL A 936 -36.08 -45.78 9.44
N THR A 937 -35.71 -46.30 8.26
CA THR A 937 -36.54 -46.57 7.04
C THR A 937 -37.31 -45.45 6.31
N ALA A 938 -37.74 -45.75 5.07
CA ALA A 938 -38.46 -44.87 4.15
C ALA A 938 -39.91 -45.36 3.88
N ALA A 939 -40.81 -44.45 3.49
CA ALA A 939 -42.15 -44.75 2.97
C ALA A 939 -42.63 -43.65 1.98
N THR A 940 -43.65 -43.96 1.18
CA THR A 940 -44.04 -43.21 -0.03
C THR A 940 -45.18 -42.18 0.14
N VAL A 941 -45.01 -41.03 -0.54
CA VAL A 941 -46.01 -40.25 -1.32
C VAL A 941 -47.43 -40.04 -0.76
N LYS A 942 -47.81 -38.76 -0.56
CA LYS A 942 -49.16 -38.20 -0.84
C LYS A 942 -49.19 -36.66 -0.73
N THR A 943 -50.02 -36.00 -1.56
CA THR A 943 -50.47 -34.59 -1.47
C THR A 943 -52.00 -34.60 -1.24
N PRO A 944 -52.60 -33.64 -0.48
CA PRO A 944 -53.06 -32.32 -0.97
C PRO A 944 -53.13 -31.26 0.18
N PRO A 945 -54.03 -30.24 0.23
CA PRO A 945 -54.65 -29.31 -0.75
C PRO A 945 -54.34 -27.81 -0.46
N GLN A 946 -54.98 -26.85 -1.17
CA GLN A 946 -54.90 -25.38 -0.93
C GLN A 946 -56.04 -24.81 -0.04
N PRO A 947 -55.83 -23.65 0.65
CA PRO A 947 -56.88 -22.89 1.37
C PRO A 947 -57.48 -21.67 0.61
N PRO A 948 -58.63 -21.10 1.05
CA PRO A 948 -59.41 -20.06 0.36
C PRO A 948 -59.16 -18.59 0.82
N PRO A 949 -59.68 -17.56 0.11
CA PRO A 949 -59.42 -16.13 0.38
C PRO A 949 -60.37 -15.46 1.42
N PRO A 950 -59.91 -14.39 2.12
CA PRO A 950 -60.67 -13.69 3.17
C PRO A 950 -61.55 -12.51 2.67
N ARG A 951 -62.42 -11.99 3.56
CA ARG A 951 -63.37 -10.87 3.31
C ARG A 951 -63.07 -9.61 4.17
N LEU A 952 -63.51 -8.46 3.65
CA LEU A 952 -63.70 -7.14 4.31
C LEU A 952 -64.91 -7.18 5.31
N PRO A 953 -65.25 -6.15 6.15
CA PRO A 953 -65.03 -4.70 5.93
C PRO A 953 -64.92 -3.69 7.14
N ASN A 954 -64.54 -2.44 6.79
CA ASN A 954 -65.05 -1.10 7.23
C ASN A 954 -65.15 -0.56 8.69
N ARG A 955 -64.56 0.65 8.85
CA ARG A 955 -65.09 1.94 9.42
C ARG A 955 -65.52 2.10 10.90
N GLY A 956 -64.98 3.14 11.56
CA GLY A 956 -65.52 3.80 12.78
C GLY A 956 -64.53 4.83 13.41
N PRO A 957 -64.88 6.08 13.81
CA PRO A 957 -63.86 7.12 14.13
C PRO A 957 -63.96 7.91 15.46
N ALA A 958 -62.82 8.56 15.81
CA ALA A 958 -62.62 9.87 16.48
C ALA A 958 -62.65 10.06 18.03
N ALA A 959 -61.87 11.08 18.47
CA ALA A 959 -61.87 11.80 19.78
C ALA A 959 -61.32 11.05 21.03
N THR A 960 -60.80 11.66 22.13
CA THR A 960 -60.54 13.08 22.51
C THR A 960 -59.41 13.26 23.57
N GLU A 961 -58.93 14.49 23.71
CA GLU A 961 -58.18 15.20 24.79
C GLU A 961 -57.93 14.67 26.24
N LYS A 962 -56.88 15.26 26.86
CA LYS A 962 -56.63 15.60 28.31
C LYS A 962 -56.24 14.48 29.32
N ALA A 963 -55.73 14.74 30.54
CA ALA A 963 -54.71 15.72 31.05
C ALA A 963 -54.45 15.51 32.59
N VAL A 964 -53.42 16.19 33.16
CA VAL A 964 -53.29 16.64 34.60
C VAL A 964 -52.87 15.63 35.72
N THR A 965 -51.72 15.93 36.37
CA THR A 965 -51.22 15.74 37.79
C THR A 965 -51.67 14.55 38.70
N SER A 966 -50.92 14.01 39.68
CA SER A 966 -49.52 14.10 40.20
C SER A 966 -49.31 12.94 41.23
N ASP A 967 -48.52 12.88 42.34
CA ASP A 967 -47.62 13.79 43.09
C ASP A 967 -46.68 13.02 44.09
N ALA A 968 -45.77 13.77 44.76
CA ALA A 968 -45.15 13.61 46.09
C ALA A 968 -44.49 12.29 46.62
N GLY A 969 -43.37 12.46 47.35
CA GLY A 969 -42.81 11.50 48.33
C GLY A 969 -41.59 10.68 47.84
N ALA A 970 -40.31 10.96 48.13
CA ALA A 970 -39.55 11.27 49.35
C ALA A 970 -38.73 10.07 49.93
N LEU A 971 -37.40 10.25 49.86
CA LEU A 971 -36.21 9.67 50.55
C LEU A 971 -36.39 8.95 51.92
N PRO A 972 -35.38 8.19 52.46
CA PRO A 972 -33.97 8.00 52.05
C PRO A 972 -33.44 6.53 52.07
N ALA A 973 -32.11 6.38 51.93
CA ALA A 973 -31.28 5.15 52.12
C ALA A 973 -31.05 4.81 53.64
N PRO A 974 -30.24 3.81 54.11
CA PRO A 974 -29.05 3.19 53.46
C PRO A 974 -28.70 1.70 53.78
N SER A 975 -27.49 1.29 53.34
CA SER A 975 -26.52 0.38 54.02
C SER A 975 -26.27 -1.05 53.49
N THR A 976 -25.01 -1.49 53.68
CA THR A 976 -24.41 -2.84 53.56
C THR A 976 -24.64 -3.62 52.25
N ALA A 977 -23.61 -3.92 51.43
CA ALA A 977 -22.36 -4.68 51.67
C ALA A 977 -22.52 -6.19 51.45
N ASN A 978 -21.39 -6.85 51.14
CA ASN A 978 -21.24 -8.20 50.58
C ASN A 978 -21.86 -8.33 49.15
N ALA A 979 -21.10 -8.51 48.08
CA ALA A 979 -20.02 -9.46 47.75
C ALA A 979 -20.53 -10.63 46.88
N ASN A 980 -19.92 -10.67 45.69
CA ASN A 980 -19.44 -11.86 44.99
C ASN A 980 -20.28 -12.56 43.91
N TRP A 981 -19.65 -12.61 42.72
CA TRP A 981 -19.61 -13.67 41.70
C TRP A 981 -20.35 -14.97 42.04
N TRP A 982 -21.31 -15.36 41.19
CA TRP A 982 -21.17 -16.40 40.13
C TRP A 982 -22.32 -16.26 39.09
N ASP A 983 -22.16 -16.87 37.90
CA ASP A 983 -23.15 -17.22 36.85
C ASP A 983 -24.30 -16.21 36.51
N LYS A 984 -24.41 -15.63 35.31
CA LYS A 984 -24.14 -16.16 33.94
C LYS A 984 -23.75 -15.06 32.95
#